data_AF-A0A4R4G451-F1
#
_entry.id   AF-A0A4R4G451-F1
#
_cell.length_a   1.000
_cell.length_b   1.000
_cell.length_c   1.000
_cell.angle_alpha   90.00
_cell.angle_beta   90.00
_cell.angle_gamma   90.00
#
_symmetry.space_group_name_H-M   'P 1'
#
loop_
_entity.id
_entity.type
_entity.pdbx_description
1 polymer ?
#
loop_
_entity_poly.entity_id
_entity_poly.type
_entity_poly.pdbx_seq_one_letter_code
_entity_poly.pdbx_strand_id
1 'polypeptide(L)'
;MVSERILGLDITKKRIGWALIDYNPNDNTENILVDCGGFDFNAGEIPKTGESPNKPRRDARIARRTIKKRRRRKAALLKLFTEKGLIDTRDTDKLFRNRFIVSPWDLRAKALDAVLTGEELARVLYHIGGKRGYQFTRAEEMDANDGESGKLKEGGRALALAMEEAGSRTIGEYLSALERKRNRPQLNEKKGVLESVYDRSIHRSLLRREVETIFAAQQALGSTIATNELKSAFEEIAFFVPDPQSTERLLGKCTFFPDETRAVKASLDAEEFVALTRFINCVIEMPGIGNEKKLTSFIGLDELMGMAKEKPSISHADIRKLLGLGDEWTFKGVKYDTKTKKASKKVAKAKVGLFDESADEPQEEIVLDYKYEKKPLVEMRAYHLLKNALGSYFGEVEKVYNRVAFILTVERGENRMRDRLGKLGLGDEIVEILINAADPKVFKETINISHKALDVILPQMREGKRYDQAALELGMPTFSKDRFLPALEKTHIEVNNPIVLRVVSKLRTLVNEIIRYHGQFHKVHIELGRDMNTKAEQRIIDSAQREREAQKKIAAAKIKELFGDSIQPTRKNVEKMMLWSQQNEICLYTGERISIERLYEDGYAAIDYILPRSRSFDESFGNMVLTFTKEKHEKADKTPFEWFGDNGDKWESFKSLLSSPAFYAKLGRGKVNRLLKENFNGQSAGDAASKRLENSRAYAAKVIKELFEEYLDMPKSPLGGKIQVYTRNAWLTAELRRQWIGYEAQHEYDDRMGVLNAVLVAFSTQGMIQSLSQHFKWKETQWEKEKKSFDLPYPSFRKDVAELLKHDRTEADKNGVIRRRLLISHAPHRPTTGQAHDATVLSPKGLKDTNGFVRVRKGIGVCKTPDIARIDVYRVDDKNAFQILSPADMAKPFSQKAANKDGVIDHERAEFLFSLTTSENNLIGIVGKDGNEQVVWLSSMARSSYQATAYYPDGRKWQPVLISPVIHKYTVNALGFYNRVKSEKLQETKVKKK
;
A
#
# COMPACT_ATOMS: atom_id res chain seq x y z
N MET A 1 25.84 -5.83 -38.28
CA MET A 1 25.58 -4.57 -37.55
C MET A 1 25.56 -4.88 -36.07
N VAL A 2 26.31 -4.14 -35.25
CA VAL A 2 26.38 -4.34 -33.78
C VAL A 2 25.39 -3.37 -33.11
N SER A 3 24.10 -3.57 -33.33
CA SER A 3 23.04 -2.78 -32.70
C SER A 3 22.38 -3.59 -31.57
N GLU A 4 22.06 -2.92 -30.47
CA GLU A 4 21.31 -3.52 -29.38
C GLU A 4 19.84 -3.06 -29.41
N ARG A 5 18.94 -4.03 -29.44
CA ARG A 5 17.51 -3.83 -29.22
C ARG A 5 17.17 -3.49 -27.77
N ILE A 6 16.52 -2.36 -27.52
CA ILE A 6 16.15 -1.85 -26.19
C ILE A 6 14.64 -1.60 -26.10
N LEU A 7 14.02 -2.10 -25.03
CA LEU A 7 12.63 -1.79 -24.67
C LEU A 7 12.58 -0.64 -23.65
N GLY A 8 12.03 0.51 -24.04
CA GLY A 8 11.68 1.60 -23.13
C GLY A 8 10.25 1.47 -22.60
N LEU A 9 10.06 1.71 -21.31
CA LEU A 9 8.76 1.63 -20.63
C LEU A 9 8.52 2.88 -19.77
N ASP A 10 7.38 3.54 -19.98
CA ASP A 10 6.84 4.59 -19.11
C ASP A 10 5.60 4.05 -18.40
N ILE A 11 5.71 3.80 -17.09
CA ILE A 11 4.72 3.04 -16.33
C ILE A 11 4.00 3.94 -15.34
N THR A 12 2.68 4.03 -15.50
CA THR A 12 1.76 4.73 -14.60
C THR A 12 0.75 3.75 -14.00
N LYS A 13 -0.13 4.21 -13.09
CA LYS A 13 -1.14 3.31 -12.48
C LYS A 13 -2.29 2.90 -13.40
N LYS A 14 -2.38 3.51 -14.59
CA LYS A 14 -3.45 3.29 -15.58
C LYS A 14 -2.95 3.04 -17.00
N ARG A 15 -1.67 3.27 -17.29
CA ARG A 15 -1.08 3.18 -18.62
C ARG A 15 0.34 2.63 -18.55
N ILE A 16 0.70 1.80 -19.51
CA ILE A 16 2.10 1.49 -19.81
C ILE A 16 2.38 1.98 -21.23
N GLY A 17 3.14 3.06 -21.35
CA GLY A 17 3.78 3.45 -22.61
C GLY A 17 4.97 2.54 -22.87
N TRP A 18 5.16 2.14 -24.12
CA TRP A 18 6.29 1.31 -24.53
C TRP A 18 6.87 1.77 -25.86
N ALA A 19 8.17 1.59 -26.02
CA ALA A 19 8.88 1.82 -27.27
C ALA A 19 9.99 0.79 -27.43
N LEU A 20 10.19 0.31 -28.65
CA LEU A 20 11.26 -0.60 -29.03
C LEU A 20 12.19 0.12 -29.99
N ILE A 21 13.47 0.10 -29.71
CA ILE A 21 14.50 0.75 -30.54
C ILE A 21 15.61 -0.24 -30.85
N ASP A 22 16.26 -0.04 -32.00
CA ASP A 22 17.58 -0.61 -32.26
C ASP A 22 18.60 0.52 -32.09
N TYR A 23 19.54 0.31 -31.18
CA TYR A 23 20.48 1.34 -30.72
C TYR A 23 21.92 0.95 -31.05
N ASN A 24 22.61 1.82 -31.77
CA ASN A 24 24.04 1.80 -32.01
C ASN A 24 24.69 3.05 -31.38
N PRO A 25 25.58 2.89 -30.39
CA PRO A 25 26.25 4.02 -29.74
C PRO A 25 27.33 4.68 -30.61
N ASN A 26 27.83 4.00 -31.65
CA ASN A 26 28.95 4.45 -32.48
C ASN A 26 28.49 5.21 -33.73
N ASP A 27 27.29 4.91 -34.23
CA ASP A 27 26.71 5.58 -35.38
C ASP A 27 25.23 5.85 -35.11
N ASN A 28 24.89 7.13 -34.95
CA ASN A 28 23.52 7.52 -34.67
C ASN A 28 22.62 7.39 -35.91
N THR A 29 23.16 7.28 -37.12
CA THR A 29 22.36 7.08 -38.35
C THR A 29 21.83 5.64 -38.46
N GLU A 30 22.43 4.70 -37.74
CA GLU A 30 21.96 3.32 -37.62
C GLU A 30 20.91 3.12 -36.50
N ASN A 31 20.61 4.17 -35.72
CA ASN A 31 19.55 4.10 -34.71
C ASN A 31 18.17 4.13 -35.36
N ILE A 32 17.27 3.26 -34.87
CA ILE A 32 15.91 3.14 -35.41
C ILE A 32 14.90 3.09 -34.28
N LEU A 33 13.83 3.89 -34.38
CA LEU A 33 12.61 3.67 -33.60
C LEU A 33 11.81 2.57 -34.29
N VAL A 34 11.93 1.34 -33.79
CA VAL A 34 11.32 0.15 -34.39
C VAL A 34 9.80 0.20 -34.25
N ASP A 35 9.31 0.52 -33.05
CA ASP A 35 7.88 0.61 -32.78
C ASP A 35 7.57 1.30 -31.44
N CYS A 36 6.34 1.76 -31.24
CA CYS A 36 5.83 2.24 -29.96
C CYS A 36 4.31 2.12 -29.81
N GLY A 37 3.83 2.19 -28.57
CA GLY A 37 2.42 2.26 -28.25
C GLY A 37 2.12 2.46 -26.77
N GLY A 38 0.84 2.49 -26.42
CA GLY A 38 0.34 2.58 -25.06
C GLY A 38 -0.64 1.46 -24.74
N PHE A 39 -0.65 1.01 -23.49
CA PHE A 39 -1.61 0.02 -22.99
C PHE A 39 -2.31 0.52 -21.72
N ASP A 40 -3.56 0.92 -21.87
CA ASP A 40 -4.42 1.48 -20.83
C ASP A 40 -5.20 0.40 -20.09
N PHE A 41 -5.41 0.59 -18.79
CA PHE A 41 -6.16 -0.33 -17.94
C PHE A 41 -6.72 0.37 -16.71
N ASN A 42 -7.77 -0.22 -16.15
CA ASN A 42 -8.39 0.29 -14.92
C ASN A 42 -7.42 0.13 -13.75
N ALA A 43 -7.23 1.19 -12.96
CA ALA A 43 -6.37 1.14 -11.78
C ALA A 43 -6.81 0.06 -10.77
N GLY A 44 -5.88 -0.37 -9.91
CA GLY A 44 -6.15 -1.30 -8.80
C GLY A 44 -6.88 -0.67 -7.60
N GLU A 45 -7.60 0.43 -7.80
CA GLU A 45 -8.24 1.25 -6.76
C GLU A 45 -9.61 1.79 -7.22
N ILE A 46 -10.47 2.13 -6.27
CA ILE A 46 -11.75 2.80 -6.53
C ILE A 46 -11.47 4.28 -6.81
N PRO A 47 -11.86 4.84 -7.99
CA PRO A 47 -11.49 6.19 -8.39
C PRO A 47 -11.94 7.31 -7.46
N LYS A 48 -12.94 7.10 -6.58
CA LYS A 48 -13.38 8.10 -5.60
C LYS A 48 -12.64 7.98 -4.27
N THR A 49 -12.53 6.76 -3.71
CA THR A 49 -11.99 6.56 -2.36
C THR A 49 -10.50 6.23 -2.33
N GLY A 50 -9.92 5.67 -3.41
CA GLY A 50 -8.54 5.17 -3.45
C GLY A 50 -8.37 3.82 -2.74
N GLU A 51 -9.46 3.23 -2.25
CA GLU A 51 -9.43 1.92 -1.60
C GLU A 51 -9.37 0.79 -2.65
N SER A 52 -8.93 -0.40 -2.21
CA SER A 52 -8.99 -1.60 -3.05
C SER A 52 -10.42 -1.89 -3.53
N PRO A 53 -10.65 -2.23 -4.80
CA PRO A 53 -11.95 -2.68 -5.32
C PRO A 53 -12.50 -3.92 -4.59
N ASN A 54 -11.63 -4.68 -3.91
CA ASN A 54 -12.01 -5.86 -3.14
C ASN A 54 -12.60 -5.53 -1.77
N LYS A 55 -12.40 -4.31 -1.25
CA LYS A 55 -12.88 -3.92 0.09
C LYS A 55 -14.42 -3.94 0.17
N PRO A 56 -15.19 -3.29 -0.74
CA PRO A 56 -16.65 -3.37 -0.71
C PRO A 56 -17.17 -4.81 -0.78
N ARG A 57 -16.53 -5.67 -1.59
CA ARG A 57 -16.88 -7.10 -1.69
C ARG A 57 -16.65 -7.83 -0.38
N ARG A 58 -15.52 -7.58 0.29
CA ARG A 58 -15.17 -8.16 1.60
C ARG A 58 -16.16 -7.71 2.67
N ASP A 59 -16.46 -6.41 2.74
CA ASP A 59 -17.34 -5.82 3.74
C ASP A 59 -18.77 -6.36 3.58
N ALA A 60 -19.29 -6.41 2.35
CA ALA A 60 -20.59 -7.00 2.07
C ALA A 60 -20.64 -8.51 2.40
N ARG A 61 -19.56 -9.25 2.17
CA ARG A 61 -19.44 -10.67 2.55
C ARG A 61 -19.48 -10.85 4.07
N ILE A 62 -18.77 -10.00 4.81
CA ILE A 62 -18.77 -10.00 6.28
C ILE A 62 -20.18 -9.72 6.79
N ALA A 63 -20.82 -8.66 6.31
CA ALA A 63 -22.20 -8.30 6.69
C ALA A 63 -23.19 -9.45 6.45
N ARG A 64 -23.17 -10.08 5.27
CA ARG A 64 -24.02 -11.24 4.96
C ARG A 64 -23.77 -12.41 5.91
N ARG A 65 -22.51 -12.74 6.21
CA ARG A 65 -22.15 -13.81 7.15
C ARG A 65 -22.67 -13.50 8.56
N THR A 66 -22.51 -12.27 9.03
CA THR A 66 -22.98 -11.80 10.34
C THR A 66 -24.51 -11.89 10.45
N ILE A 67 -25.25 -11.41 9.44
CA ILE A 67 -26.71 -11.50 9.39
C ILE A 67 -27.16 -12.97 9.38
N LYS A 68 -26.57 -13.81 8.53
CA LYS A 68 -26.90 -15.24 8.45
C LYS A 68 -26.67 -15.96 9.78
N LYS A 69 -25.52 -15.73 10.43
CA LYS A 69 -25.20 -16.31 11.74
C LYS A 69 -26.17 -15.83 12.82
N ARG A 70 -26.48 -14.53 12.86
CA ARG A 70 -27.47 -13.97 13.80
C ARG A 70 -28.86 -14.59 13.61
N ARG A 71 -29.32 -14.75 12.36
CA ARG A 71 -30.62 -15.38 12.04
C ARG A 71 -30.66 -16.83 12.49
N ARG A 72 -29.62 -17.62 12.19
CA ARG A 72 -29.51 -19.02 12.63
C ARG A 72 -29.54 -19.15 14.15
N ARG A 73 -28.77 -18.32 14.85
CA ARG A 73 -28.77 -18.31 16.31
C ARG A 73 -30.14 -17.99 16.88
N LYS A 74 -30.81 -16.94 16.39
CA LYS A 74 -32.17 -16.59 16.82
C LYS A 74 -33.18 -17.72 16.56
N ALA A 75 -33.08 -18.42 15.44
CA ALA A 75 -33.92 -19.58 15.16
C ALA A 75 -33.64 -20.75 16.12
N ALA A 76 -32.37 -21.00 16.45
CA ALA A 76 -31.99 -22.02 17.44
C ALA A 76 -32.51 -21.68 18.84
N LEU A 77 -32.48 -20.40 19.24
CA LEU A 77 -33.08 -19.95 20.50
C LEU A 77 -34.59 -20.18 20.53
N LEU A 78 -35.32 -19.82 19.46
CA LEU A 78 -36.76 -20.10 19.39
C LEU A 78 -37.07 -21.60 19.44
N LYS A 79 -36.23 -22.43 18.81
CA LYS A 79 -36.34 -23.89 18.90
C LYS A 79 -36.16 -24.37 20.34
N LEU A 80 -35.11 -23.92 21.02
CA LEU A 80 -34.85 -24.22 22.44
C LEU A 80 -36.03 -23.82 23.33
N PHE A 81 -36.56 -22.61 23.15
CA PHE A 81 -37.67 -22.12 23.97
C PHE A 81 -38.95 -22.93 23.77
N THR A 82 -39.25 -23.36 22.54
CA THR A 82 -40.38 -24.28 22.30
C THR A 82 -40.14 -25.65 22.94
N GLU A 83 -38.94 -26.23 22.81
CA GLU A 83 -38.60 -27.55 23.37
C GLU A 83 -38.64 -27.58 24.90
N LYS A 84 -38.34 -26.44 25.54
CA LYS A 84 -38.39 -26.27 26.99
C LYS A 84 -39.74 -25.74 27.50
N GLY A 85 -40.74 -25.59 26.62
CA GLY A 85 -42.10 -25.19 27.01
C GLY A 85 -42.26 -23.72 27.41
N LEU A 86 -41.33 -22.83 27.07
CA LEU A 86 -41.42 -21.41 27.39
C LEU A 86 -42.40 -20.66 26.46
N ILE A 87 -42.52 -21.11 25.22
CA ILE A 87 -43.37 -20.54 24.18
C ILE A 87 -44.05 -21.64 23.37
N ASP A 88 -45.26 -21.39 22.92
CA ASP A 88 -46.08 -22.29 22.10
C ASP A 88 -45.81 -22.09 20.58
N THR A 89 -45.34 -20.91 20.19
CA THR A 89 -45.10 -20.53 18.80
C THR A 89 -43.69 -19.99 18.56
N ARG A 90 -43.13 -20.31 17.39
CA ARG A 90 -41.87 -19.71 16.89
C ARG A 90 -42.11 -18.43 16.08
N ASP A 91 -43.36 -17.99 15.96
CA ASP A 91 -43.72 -16.77 15.25
C ASP A 91 -43.27 -15.54 16.05
N THR A 92 -42.23 -14.87 15.56
CA THR A 92 -41.69 -13.68 16.21
C THR A 92 -42.65 -12.49 16.19
N ASP A 93 -43.58 -12.42 15.22
CA ASP A 93 -44.52 -11.31 15.20
C ASP A 93 -45.54 -11.46 16.33
N LYS A 94 -45.98 -12.68 16.65
CA LYS A 94 -46.81 -12.94 17.83
C LYS A 94 -46.10 -12.59 19.14
N LEU A 95 -44.81 -12.94 19.26
CA LEU A 95 -44.01 -12.72 20.47
C LEU A 95 -43.55 -11.26 20.69
N PHE A 96 -43.50 -10.43 19.63
CA PHE A 96 -42.84 -9.12 19.68
C PHE A 96 -43.61 -7.95 19.04
N ARG A 97 -44.76 -8.13 18.35
CA ARG A 97 -45.49 -7.05 17.65
C ARG A 97 -46.89 -6.71 18.20
N ASN A 98 -47.25 -7.11 19.43
CA ASN A 98 -48.48 -6.64 20.09
C ASN A 98 -48.28 -5.23 20.72
N ARG A 99 -49.32 -4.37 20.70
CA ARG A 99 -49.28 -2.97 21.18
C ARG A 99 -49.16 -2.81 22.70
N PHE A 100 -49.38 -3.88 23.47
CA PHE A 100 -49.34 -3.88 24.94
C PHE A 100 -48.10 -4.59 25.52
N ILE A 101 -47.01 -4.68 24.74
CA ILE A 101 -45.82 -5.44 25.13
C ILE A 101 -44.85 -4.59 25.98
N VAL A 102 -44.58 -5.03 27.22
CA VAL A 102 -43.51 -4.50 28.09
C VAL A 102 -42.15 -4.61 27.39
N SER A 103 -41.30 -3.60 27.45
CA SER A 103 -40.00 -3.61 26.77
C SER A 103 -39.12 -4.78 27.27
N PRO A 104 -38.34 -5.45 26.40
CA PRO A 104 -37.36 -6.45 26.85
C PRO A 104 -36.29 -5.91 27.80
N TRP A 105 -36.11 -4.59 27.89
CA TRP A 105 -35.23 -3.97 28.88
C TRP A 105 -35.89 -3.95 30.27
N ASP A 106 -37.15 -3.50 30.33
CA ASP A 106 -37.92 -3.47 31.58
C ASP A 106 -38.13 -4.89 32.11
N LEU A 107 -38.35 -5.88 31.24
CA LEU A 107 -38.39 -7.29 31.64
C LEU A 107 -37.07 -7.80 32.21
N ARG A 108 -35.91 -7.30 31.73
CA ARG A 108 -34.60 -7.67 32.29
C ARG A 108 -34.39 -7.10 33.69
N ALA A 109 -34.91 -5.89 33.96
CA ALA A 109 -34.94 -5.33 35.31
C ALA A 109 -35.92 -6.10 36.21
N LYS A 110 -37.17 -6.29 35.75
CA LYS A 110 -38.21 -7.05 36.46
C LYS A 110 -37.75 -8.46 36.86
N ALA A 111 -36.95 -9.12 36.02
CA ALA A 111 -36.43 -10.46 36.27
C ALA A 111 -35.63 -10.62 37.57
N LEU A 112 -35.19 -9.52 38.18
CA LEU A 112 -34.44 -9.54 39.43
C LEU A 112 -35.34 -9.51 40.67
N ASP A 113 -36.57 -9.02 40.54
CA ASP A 113 -37.47 -8.72 41.67
C ASP A 113 -38.83 -9.41 41.58
N ALA A 114 -39.20 -10.00 40.43
CA ALA A 114 -40.46 -10.71 40.25
C ALA A 114 -40.32 -11.94 39.36
N VAL A 115 -41.10 -12.98 39.62
CA VAL A 115 -41.16 -14.19 38.79
C VAL A 115 -41.64 -13.83 37.39
N LEU A 116 -40.87 -14.23 36.37
CA LEU A 116 -41.24 -14.10 34.98
C LEU A 116 -42.05 -15.30 34.50
N THR A 117 -43.01 -15.04 33.63
CA THR A 117 -43.66 -16.09 32.82
C THR A 117 -42.69 -16.70 31.81
N GLY A 118 -43.04 -17.88 31.27
CA GLY A 118 -42.26 -18.53 30.20
C GLY A 118 -42.03 -17.63 28.99
N GLU A 119 -43.07 -16.89 28.57
CA GLU A 119 -42.98 -15.96 27.46
C GLU A 119 -42.07 -14.76 27.79
N GLU A 120 -42.20 -14.17 28.98
CA GLU A 120 -41.34 -13.06 29.41
C GLU A 120 -39.86 -13.48 29.47
N LEU A 121 -39.57 -14.64 30.07
CA LEU A 121 -38.21 -15.18 30.13
C LEU A 121 -37.66 -15.46 28.73
N ALA A 122 -38.45 -16.04 27.83
CA ALA A 122 -38.06 -16.25 26.43
C ALA A 122 -37.75 -14.92 25.72
N ARG A 123 -38.52 -13.87 25.97
CA ARG A 123 -38.31 -12.54 25.38
C ARG A 123 -37.03 -11.87 25.91
N VAL A 124 -36.72 -12.02 27.20
CA VAL A 124 -35.45 -11.59 27.81
C VAL A 124 -34.26 -12.31 27.15
N LEU A 125 -34.29 -13.65 27.12
CA LEU A 125 -33.21 -14.46 26.56
C LEU A 125 -33.05 -14.25 25.04
N TYR A 126 -34.14 -14.14 24.30
CA TYR A 126 -34.11 -13.81 22.86
C TYR A 126 -33.48 -12.44 22.59
N HIS A 127 -33.74 -11.46 23.46
CA HIS A 127 -33.13 -10.13 23.36
C HIS A 127 -31.62 -10.19 23.60
N ILE A 128 -31.18 -10.83 24.70
CA ILE A 128 -29.76 -11.00 25.04
C ILE A 128 -29.02 -11.77 23.93
N GLY A 129 -29.52 -12.95 23.52
CA GLY A 129 -28.92 -13.75 22.47
C GLY A 129 -28.95 -13.07 21.09
N GLY A 130 -29.94 -12.21 20.83
CA GLY A 130 -30.01 -11.36 19.64
C GLY A 130 -28.96 -10.25 19.61
N LYS A 131 -28.61 -9.71 20.79
CA LYS A 131 -27.71 -8.56 21.01
C LYS A 131 -26.58 -8.90 22.00
N ARG A 132 -25.92 -10.03 21.78
CA ARG A 132 -24.96 -10.71 22.68
C ARG A 132 -23.62 -10.00 22.99
N GLY A 133 -23.52 -8.69 22.83
CA GLY A 133 -22.31 -7.92 23.12
C GLY A 133 -21.09 -8.27 22.24
N TYR A 134 -20.00 -7.51 22.43
CA TYR A 134 -18.70 -7.78 21.81
C TYR A 134 -17.87 -8.73 22.70
N GLN A 135 -17.13 -9.65 22.09
CA GLN A 135 -16.13 -10.45 22.78
C GLN A 135 -14.82 -10.19 22.05
N PHE A 136 -13.84 -9.73 22.82
CA PHE A 136 -12.50 -9.50 22.30
C PHE A 136 -11.83 -10.84 22.05
N THR A 137 -11.11 -10.92 20.96
CA THR A 137 -10.12 -11.97 20.74
C THR A 137 -8.93 -11.70 21.65
N ARG A 138 -8.18 -12.75 21.96
CA ARG A 138 -6.98 -12.64 22.79
C ARG A 138 -5.97 -11.60 22.26
N ALA A 139 -5.81 -11.50 20.94
CA ALA A 139 -4.97 -10.48 20.32
C ALA A 139 -5.45 -9.05 20.63
N GLU A 140 -6.76 -8.79 20.58
CA GLU A 140 -7.36 -7.49 20.93
C GLU A 140 -7.31 -7.22 22.45
N GLU A 141 -7.29 -8.26 23.28
CA GLU A 141 -7.11 -8.11 24.73
C GLU A 141 -5.69 -7.64 25.06
N MET A 142 -4.69 -8.18 24.36
CA MET A 142 -3.26 -7.86 24.55
C MET A 142 -2.80 -6.57 23.83
N ASP A 143 -3.62 -6.00 22.94
CA ASP A 143 -3.33 -4.73 22.27
C ASP A 143 -4.23 -3.61 22.80
N ALA A 144 -3.65 -2.65 23.53
CA ALA A 144 -4.39 -1.53 24.10
C ALA A 144 -4.65 -0.38 23.09
N ASN A 145 -3.98 -0.39 21.93
CA ASN A 145 -3.97 0.75 20.99
C ASN A 145 -4.65 0.46 19.64
N ASP A 146 -5.42 -0.62 19.52
CA ASP A 146 -6.02 -1.06 18.25
C ASP A 146 -7.29 -0.27 17.89
N GLY A 147 -7.13 0.95 17.36
CA GLY A 147 -8.14 1.67 16.58
C GLY A 147 -9.59 1.63 17.11
N GLU A 148 -10.49 0.93 16.40
CA GLU A 148 -11.92 0.81 16.75
C GLU A 148 -12.17 -0.19 17.89
N SER A 149 -11.38 -1.26 17.99
CA SER A 149 -11.50 -2.25 19.08
C SER A 149 -11.09 -1.63 20.42
N GLY A 150 -10.08 -0.75 20.43
CA GLY A 150 -9.69 0.08 21.56
C GLY A 150 -10.85 0.96 22.06
N LYS A 151 -11.56 1.64 21.16
CA LYS A 151 -12.75 2.45 21.49
C LYS A 151 -13.90 1.61 22.05
N LEU A 152 -14.13 0.40 21.52
CA LEU A 152 -15.12 -0.53 22.05
C LEU A 152 -14.75 -1.06 23.45
N LYS A 153 -13.45 -1.27 23.68
CA LYS A 153 -12.90 -1.74 24.96
C LYS A 153 -13.07 -0.66 26.03
N GLU A 154 -12.64 0.55 25.73
CA GLU A 154 -12.81 1.73 26.59
C GLU A 154 -14.30 2.03 26.85
N GLY A 155 -15.11 2.09 25.79
CA GLY A 155 -16.54 2.39 25.90
C GLY A 155 -17.31 1.37 26.75
N GLY A 156 -16.95 0.08 26.70
CA GLY A 156 -17.58 -0.92 27.56
C GLY A 156 -17.04 -0.95 28.99
N ARG A 157 -15.77 -0.56 29.23
CA ARG A 157 -15.25 -0.34 30.59
C ARG A 157 -15.96 0.84 31.26
N ALA A 158 -16.09 1.96 30.54
CA ALA A 158 -16.84 3.12 31.02
C ALA A 158 -18.31 2.77 31.31
N LEU A 159 -18.93 1.95 30.45
CA LEU A 159 -20.30 1.48 30.68
C LEU A 159 -20.42 0.59 31.93
N ALA A 160 -19.44 -0.28 32.19
CA ALA A 160 -19.42 -1.14 33.37
C ALA A 160 -19.27 -0.31 34.66
N LEU A 161 -18.36 0.67 34.65
CA LEU A 161 -18.16 1.59 35.76
C LEU A 161 -19.43 2.41 36.04
N ALA A 162 -20.05 2.99 35.00
CA ALA A 162 -21.27 3.78 35.18
C ALA A 162 -22.47 2.95 35.69
N MET A 163 -22.51 1.64 35.38
CA MET A 163 -23.49 0.71 35.93
C MET A 163 -23.27 0.49 37.43
N GLU A 164 -21.99 0.32 37.83
CA GLU A 164 -21.59 0.13 39.23
C GLU A 164 -21.85 1.39 40.07
N GLU A 165 -21.46 2.57 39.56
CA GLU A 165 -21.73 3.87 40.20
C GLU A 165 -23.22 4.15 40.37
N ALA A 166 -24.06 3.68 39.45
CA ALA A 166 -25.51 3.79 39.53
C ALA A 166 -26.15 2.74 40.46
N GLY A 167 -25.35 1.88 41.11
CA GLY A 167 -25.84 0.84 42.02
C GLY A 167 -26.69 -0.25 41.36
N SER A 168 -26.59 -0.40 40.03
CA SER A 168 -27.37 -1.40 39.28
C SER A 168 -26.71 -2.78 39.35
N ARG A 169 -27.50 -3.82 39.60
CA ARG A 169 -27.04 -5.22 39.72
C ARG A 169 -26.64 -5.82 38.37
N THR A 170 -27.32 -5.41 37.30
CA THR A 170 -27.06 -5.92 35.94
C THR A 170 -27.10 -4.83 34.89
N ILE A 171 -26.50 -5.11 33.72
CA ILE A 171 -26.49 -4.17 32.59
C ILE A 171 -27.90 -3.96 31.99
N GLY A 172 -28.80 -4.94 32.13
CA GLY A 172 -30.19 -4.80 31.72
C GLY A 172 -30.97 -3.83 32.58
N GLU A 173 -30.81 -3.94 33.90
CA GLU A 173 -31.40 -3.02 34.89
C GLU A 173 -30.93 -1.59 34.64
N TYR A 174 -29.61 -1.39 34.57
CA TYR A 174 -29.02 -0.06 34.31
C TYR A 174 -29.53 0.56 33.01
N LEU A 175 -29.47 -0.19 31.89
CA LEU A 175 -29.95 0.32 30.60
C LEU A 175 -31.47 0.48 30.55
N SER A 176 -32.24 -0.22 31.39
CA SER A 176 -33.69 -0.06 31.47
C SER A 176 -34.06 1.35 31.94
N ALA A 177 -33.37 1.83 32.98
CA ALA A 177 -33.57 3.14 33.59
C ALA A 177 -33.17 4.32 32.67
N LEU A 178 -32.36 4.06 31.64
CA LEU A 178 -31.86 5.10 30.74
C LEU A 178 -32.77 5.33 29.53
N GLU A 179 -32.90 6.60 29.10
CA GLU A 179 -33.60 6.94 27.86
C GLU A 179 -32.89 6.33 26.63
N ARG A 180 -31.56 6.47 26.55
CA ARG A 180 -30.75 5.94 25.45
C ARG A 180 -30.11 4.59 25.81
N LYS A 181 -30.73 3.54 25.28
CA LYS A 181 -30.35 2.14 25.52
C LYS A 181 -29.35 1.54 24.52
N ARG A 182 -28.94 2.31 23.48
CA ARG A 182 -28.08 1.83 22.37
C ARG A 182 -27.19 2.95 21.81
N ASN A 183 -26.06 2.58 21.21
CA ASN A 183 -25.23 3.50 20.43
C ASN A 183 -26.03 4.05 19.25
N ARG A 184 -26.00 5.37 19.08
CA ARG A 184 -26.48 6.11 17.91
C ARG A 184 -25.46 7.21 17.63
N PRO A 185 -25.22 7.56 16.36
CA PRO A 185 -24.41 8.72 16.04
C PRO A 185 -24.96 9.98 16.73
N GLN A 186 -24.07 10.79 17.29
CA GLN A 186 -24.44 12.06 17.93
C GLN A 186 -23.82 13.23 17.16
N LEU A 187 -24.50 14.37 17.18
CA LEU A 187 -24.00 15.57 16.50
C LEU A 187 -22.78 16.09 17.24
N ASN A 188 -21.66 16.19 16.54
CA ASN A 188 -20.52 16.94 17.04
C ASN A 188 -20.75 18.41 16.72
N GLU A 189 -21.18 19.19 17.71
CA GLU A 189 -21.54 20.61 17.56
C GLU A 189 -20.40 21.45 16.95
N LYS A 190 -19.14 21.13 17.28
CA LYS A 190 -17.96 21.83 16.75
C LYS A 190 -17.71 21.56 15.27
N LYS A 191 -18.17 20.42 14.75
CA LYS A 191 -17.92 19.98 13.36
C LYS A 191 -19.18 19.95 12.49
N GLY A 192 -20.38 20.12 13.06
CA GLY A 192 -21.65 20.04 12.35
C GLY A 192 -21.94 18.67 11.71
N VAL A 193 -21.29 17.60 12.17
CA VAL A 193 -21.43 16.24 11.60
C VAL A 193 -21.77 15.21 12.67
N LEU A 194 -22.52 14.18 12.29
CA LEU A 194 -22.83 13.05 13.16
C LEU A 194 -21.61 12.14 13.30
N GLU A 195 -21.12 11.94 14.52
CA GLU A 195 -20.02 11.04 14.85
C GLU A 195 -20.50 9.81 15.62
N SER A 196 -19.79 8.69 15.44
CA SER A 196 -20.12 7.44 16.13
C SER A 196 -19.67 7.48 17.59
N VAL A 197 -20.58 7.12 18.51
CA VAL A 197 -20.33 7.05 19.96
C VAL A 197 -20.35 5.59 20.42
N TYR A 198 -19.48 5.25 21.39
CA TYR A 198 -19.24 3.87 21.85
C TYR A 198 -19.59 3.64 23.32
N ASP A 199 -20.27 4.58 23.98
CA ASP A 199 -20.56 4.58 25.42
C ASP A 199 -21.72 3.66 25.85
N ARG A 200 -22.41 3.01 24.91
CA ARG A 200 -23.36 1.91 25.13
C ARG A 200 -22.87 0.61 24.50
N SER A 201 -21.56 0.41 24.43
CA SER A 201 -20.92 -0.80 23.91
C SER A 201 -20.86 -1.89 24.97
N ILE A 202 -21.80 -2.83 24.91
CA ILE A 202 -21.91 -3.90 25.90
C ILE A 202 -20.85 -4.99 25.64
N HIS A 203 -19.98 -5.23 26.62
CA HIS A 203 -19.08 -6.38 26.63
C HIS A 203 -19.86 -7.67 26.90
N ARG A 204 -19.49 -8.77 26.24
CA ARG A 204 -20.20 -10.06 26.35
C ARG A 204 -20.15 -10.64 27.77
N SER A 205 -19.08 -10.35 28.53
CA SER A 205 -18.95 -10.74 29.94
C SER A 205 -20.09 -10.17 30.80
N LEU A 206 -20.47 -8.90 30.60
CA LEU A 206 -21.59 -8.28 31.33
C LEU A 206 -22.92 -8.99 31.08
N LEU A 207 -23.14 -9.48 29.85
CA LEU A 207 -24.35 -10.23 29.51
C LEU A 207 -24.34 -11.66 30.06
N ARG A 208 -23.17 -12.30 30.18
CA ARG A 208 -23.06 -13.61 30.85
C ARG A 208 -23.41 -13.46 32.33
N ARG A 209 -22.77 -12.50 33.01
CA ARG A 209 -23.06 -12.18 34.42
C ARG A 209 -24.54 -11.86 34.63
N GLU A 210 -25.14 -11.05 33.75
CA GLU A 210 -26.57 -10.76 33.83
C GLU A 210 -27.45 -12.01 33.71
N VAL A 211 -27.14 -12.93 32.77
CA VAL A 211 -27.89 -14.18 32.63
C VAL A 211 -27.75 -15.02 33.90
N GLU A 212 -26.55 -15.14 34.46
CA GLU A 212 -26.30 -15.81 35.73
C GLU A 212 -27.14 -15.20 36.86
N THR A 213 -27.12 -13.88 37.00
CA THR A 213 -27.88 -13.15 38.03
C THR A 213 -29.38 -13.30 37.86
N ILE A 214 -29.90 -13.23 36.62
CA ILE A 214 -31.33 -13.42 36.33
C ILE A 214 -31.77 -14.83 36.72
N PHE A 215 -31.04 -15.87 36.32
CA PHE A 215 -31.42 -17.24 36.67
C PHE A 215 -31.37 -17.48 38.19
N ALA A 216 -30.34 -16.98 38.88
CA ALA A 216 -30.25 -17.07 40.33
C ALA A 216 -31.41 -16.36 41.03
N ALA A 217 -31.77 -15.13 40.61
CA ALA A 217 -32.89 -14.39 41.15
C ALA A 217 -34.24 -15.10 40.89
N GLN A 218 -34.45 -15.61 39.68
CA GLN A 218 -35.67 -16.34 39.34
C GLN A 218 -35.83 -17.63 40.15
N GLN A 219 -34.74 -18.36 40.38
CA GLN A 219 -34.74 -19.55 41.24
C GLN A 219 -35.07 -19.18 42.70
N ALA A 220 -34.45 -18.12 43.23
CA ALA A 220 -34.72 -17.64 44.58
C ALA A 220 -36.18 -17.17 44.77
N LEU A 221 -36.79 -16.63 43.71
CA LEU A 221 -38.20 -16.20 43.68
C LEU A 221 -39.18 -17.37 43.43
N GLY A 222 -38.70 -18.62 43.32
CA GLY A 222 -39.55 -19.81 43.18
C GLY A 222 -39.93 -20.19 41.73
N SER A 223 -39.20 -19.69 40.72
CA SER A 223 -39.45 -20.05 39.32
C SER A 223 -39.08 -21.50 39.01
N THR A 224 -40.03 -22.28 38.50
CA THR A 224 -39.82 -23.68 38.08
C THR A 224 -39.27 -23.81 36.66
N ILE A 225 -39.29 -22.72 35.87
CA ILE A 225 -38.86 -22.70 34.47
C ILE A 225 -37.42 -22.25 34.27
N ALA A 226 -36.84 -21.52 35.24
CA ALA A 226 -35.48 -20.98 35.18
C ALA A 226 -34.43 -22.03 35.62
N THR A 227 -34.38 -23.16 34.91
CA THR A 227 -33.51 -24.30 35.25
C THR A 227 -32.05 -24.11 34.81
N ASN A 228 -31.12 -24.80 35.48
CA ASN A 228 -29.70 -24.77 35.11
C ASN A 228 -29.47 -25.39 33.72
N GLU A 229 -30.26 -26.40 33.34
CA GLU A 229 -30.21 -27.02 32.02
C GLU A 229 -30.61 -26.03 30.92
N LEU A 230 -31.66 -25.22 31.17
CA LEU A 230 -32.06 -24.16 30.24
C LEU A 230 -30.97 -23.09 30.13
N LYS A 231 -30.38 -22.66 31.25
CA LYS A 231 -29.29 -21.68 31.26
C LYS A 231 -28.11 -22.16 30.41
N SER A 232 -27.60 -23.36 30.67
CA SER A 232 -26.47 -23.93 29.93
C SER A 232 -26.77 -24.05 28.44
N ALA A 233 -27.93 -24.62 28.07
CA ALA A 233 -28.35 -24.72 26.67
C ALA A 233 -28.51 -23.34 25.99
N PHE A 234 -29.01 -22.34 26.73
CA PHE A 234 -29.09 -20.98 26.24
C PHE A 234 -27.70 -20.39 25.98
N GLU A 235 -26.76 -20.52 26.92
CA GLU A 235 -25.41 -19.96 26.79
C GLU A 235 -24.63 -20.58 25.63
N GLU A 236 -24.75 -21.90 25.45
CA GLU A 236 -24.19 -22.63 24.31
C GLU A 236 -24.70 -22.09 22.97
N ILE A 237 -25.94 -21.64 22.88
CA ILE A 237 -26.47 -21.05 21.63
C ILE A 237 -26.12 -19.57 21.53
N ALA A 238 -26.38 -18.81 22.60
CA ALA A 238 -26.31 -17.36 22.64
C ALA A 238 -24.88 -16.86 22.50
N PHE A 239 -23.96 -17.44 23.27
CA PHE A 239 -22.58 -16.94 23.40
C PHE A 239 -21.56 -17.74 22.60
N PHE A 240 -21.97 -18.76 21.84
CA PHE A 240 -21.07 -19.51 20.95
C PHE A 240 -20.28 -18.60 20.00
N VAL A 241 -18.97 -18.78 20.04
CA VAL A 241 -18.02 -18.21 19.09
C VAL A 241 -17.38 -19.37 18.34
N PRO A 242 -17.53 -19.44 17.00
CA PRO A 242 -16.81 -20.45 16.24
C PRO A 242 -15.32 -20.18 16.35
N ASP A 243 -14.56 -21.25 16.54
CA ASP A 243 -13.11 -21.17 16.62
C ASP A 243 -12.55 -20.55 15.32
N PRO A 244 -11.62 -19.59 15.41
CA PRO A 244 -10.98 -19.00 14.24
C PRO A 244 -10.38 -20.05 13.31
N GLN A 245 -10.36 -19.75 12.01
CA GLN A 245 -9.70 -20.62 11.05
C GLN A 245 -8.18 -20.44 11.13
N SER A 246 -7.46 -21.55 11.01
CA SER A 246 -6.01 -21.56 10.81
C SER A 246 -5.59 -20.63 9.66
N THR A 247 -4.47 -19.94 9.85
CA THR A 247 -3.82 -19.09 8.85
C THR A 247 -2.78 -19.82 8.02
N GLU A 248 -2.59 -21.13 8.23
CA GLU A 248 -1.61 -21.97 7.52
C GLU A 248 -1.71 -21.87 6.00
N ARG A 249 -2.94 -21.83 5.46
CA ARG A 249 -3.18 -21.67 4.00
C ARG A 249 -2.72 -20.32 3.42
N LEU A 250 -2.36 -19.36 4.27
CA LEU A 250 -1.90 -18.03 3.87
C LEU A 250 -0.37 -17.93 3.86
N LEU A 251 0.34 -19.00 4.28
CA LEU A 251 1.79 -19.01 4.29
C LEU A 251 2.32 -18.99 2.85
N GLY A 252 3.31 -18.12 2.62
CA GLY A 252 4.05 -18.06 1.37
C GLY A 252 4.90 -19.31 1.14
N LYS A 253 5.42 -19.44 -0.07
CA LYS A 253 6.29 -20.56 -0.48
C LYS A 253 7.76 -20.22 -0.30
N CYS A 254 8.57 -21.26 -0.08
CA CYS A 254 10.01 -21.12 0.08
C CYS A 254 10.66 -20.63 -1.22
N THR A 255 11.68 -19.77 -1.10
CA THR A 255 12.50 -19.29 -2.22
C THR A 255 13.15 -20.44 -3.01
N PHE A 256 13.73 -21.44 -2.34
CA PHE A 256 14.45 -22.53 -3.02
C PHE A 256 13.60 -23.77 -3.34
N PHE A 257 12.53 -24.01 -2.59
CA PHE A 257 11.67 -25.19 -2.73
C PHE A 257 10.21 -24.75 -2.85
N PRO A 258 9.69 -24.46 -4.05
CA PRO A 258 8.37 -23.87 -4.26
C PRO A 258 7.19 -24.69 -3.70
N ASP A 259 7.37 -26.01 -3.55
CA ASP A 259 6.35 -26.89 -2.96
C ASP A 259 6.26 -26.74 -1.44
N GLU A 260 7.35 -26.33 -0.79
CA GLU A 260 7.45 -26.17 0.66
C GLU A 260 6.92 -24.82 1.13
N THR A 261 6.25 -24.81 2.29
CA THR A 261 5.88 -23.57 2.97
C THR A 261 7.08 -22.93 3.65
N ARG A 262 7.05 -21.60 3.75
CA ARG A 262 8.01 -20.82 4.53
C ARG A 262 8.06 -21.25 6.00
N ALA A 263 9.26 -21.25 6.59
CA ALA A 263 9.46 -21.48 8.01
C ALA A 263 8.90 -20.31 8.84
N VAL A 264 8.26 -20.62 9.96
CA VAL A 264 7.80 -19.59 10.89
C VAL A 264 9.01 -18.96 11.58
N LYS A 265 9.03 -17.64 11.69
CA LYS A 265 10.18 -16.90 12.22
C LYS A 265 10.47 -17.24 13.68
N ALA A 266 9.43 -17.59 14.43
CA ALA A 266 9.48 -17.98 15.85
C ALA A 266 9.95 -19.43 16.08
N SER A 267 10.36 -20.15 15.03
CA SER A 267 10.95 -21.48 15.17
C SER A 267 12.43 -21.38 15.53
N LEU A 268 12.99 -22.42 16.13
CA LEU A 268 14.36 -22.44 16.63
C LEU A 268 15.36 -22.24 15.48
N ASP A 269 15.19 -23.01 14.40
CA ASP A 269 16.06 -22.93 13.22
C ASP A 269 15.99 -21.55 12.56
N ALA A 270 14.81 -20.92 12.53
CA ALA A 270 14.64 -19.61 11.91
C ALA A 270 15.22 -18.49 12.79
N GLU A 271 15.04 -18.55 14.11
CA GLU A 271 15.69 -17.61 15.05
C GLU A 271 17.22 -17.77 14.99
N GLU A 272 17.73 -19.00 14.93
CA GLU A 272 19.15 -19.30 14.72
C GLU A 272 19.65 -18.74 13.39
N PHE A 273 18.96 -19.01 12.28
CA PHE A 273 19.31 -18.49 10.96
C PHE A 273 19.42 -16.96 10.95
N VAL A 274 18.45 -16.27 11.56
CA VAL A 274 18.45 -14.82 11.68
C VAL A 274 19.63 -14.34 12.54
N ALA A 275 19.89 -15.01 13.66
CA ALA A 275 21.01 -14.68 14.55
C ALA A 275 22.37 -14.85 13.85
N LEU A 276 22.64 -16.01 13.24
CA LEU A 276 23.86 -16.28 12.48
C LEU A 276 24.05 -15.28 11.35
N THR A 277 22.99 -14.99 10.58
CA THR A 277 23.04 -13.98 9.51
C THR A 277 23.48 -12.61 10.06
N ARG A 278 23.00 -12.21 11.24
CA ARG A 278 23.35 -10.93 11.86
C ARG A 278 24.77 -10.92 12.39
N PHE A 279 25.22 -11.99 13.03
CA PHE A 279 26.58 -12.09 13.57
C PHE A 279 27.63 -12.14 12.45
N ILE A 280 27.44 -13.00 11.45
CA ILE A 280 28.38 -13.20 10.32
C ILE A 280 28.56 -11.92 9.50
N ASN A 281 27.50 -11.12 9.37
CA ASN A 281 27.51 -9.87 8.62
C ASN A 281 27.79 -8.63 9.49
N CYS A 282 28.00 -8.79 10.79
CA CYS A 282 28.40 -7.70 11.67
C CYS A 282 29.86 -7.35 11.42
N VAL A 283 30.13 -6.09 11.09
CA VAL A 283 31.46 -5.57 10.79
C VAL A 283 31.79 -4.46 11.77
N ILE A 284 32.98 -4.54 12.34
CA ILE A 284 33.58 -3.56 13.23
C ILE A 284 34.61 -2.77 12.42
N GLU A 285 34.45 -1.45 12.42
CA GLU A 285 35.34 -0.47 11.83
C GLU A 285 36.36 -0.07 12.91
N MET A 286 37.64 -0.22 12.57
CA MET A 286 38.77 0.08 13.44
C MET A 286 39.31 1.48 13.12
N PRO A 287 40.13 2.08 14.01
CA PRO A 287 40.86 3.31 13.71
C PRO A 287 41.71 3.18 12.43
N GLY A 288 41.67 4.23 11.62
CA GLY A 288 42.34 4.27 10.32
C GLY A 288 41.39 3.97 9.15
N ILE A 289 41.54 4.71 8.06
CA ILE A 289 40.62 4.63 6.90
C ILE A 289 40.68 3.23 6.30
N GLY A 290 39.50 2.59 6.18
CA GLY A 290 39.33 1.31 5.49
C GLY A 290 39.71 0.07 6.29
N ASN A 291 39.98 0.21 7.60
CA ASN A 291 40.31 -0.93 8.46
C ASN A 291 39.05 -1.58 9.03
N GLU A 292 38.57 -2.64 8.37
CA GLU A 292 37.33 -3.34 8.73
C GLU A 292 37.59 -4.81 9.10
N LYS A 293 36.99 -5.29 10.19
CA LYS A 293 37.00 -6.71 10.56
C LYS A 293 35.60 -7.21 10.88
N LYS A 294 35.33 -8.48 10.59
CA LYS A 294 34.07 -9.13 10.97
C LYS A 294 34.07 -9.40 12.47
N LEU A 295 32.88 -9.33 13.10
CA LEU A 295 32.69 -9.74 14.49
C LEU A 295 33.18 -11.17 14.74
N THR A 296 32.94 -12.07 13.78
CA THR A 296 33.35 -13.48 13.85
C THR A 296 34.86 -13.71 13.83
N SER A 297 35.66 -12.66 13.57
CA SER A 297 37.11 -12.71 13.71
C SER A 297 37.59 -12.46 15.15
N PHE A 298 36.72 -11.95 16.02
CA PHE A 298 37.01 -11.68 17.42
C PHE A 298 36.37 -12.71 18.35
N ILE A 299 35.16 -13.18 18.02
CA ILE A 299 34.38 -14.11 18.84
C ILE A 299 33.87 -15.24 17.95
N GLY A 300 34.01 -16.48 18.42
CA GLY A 300 33.47 -17.65 17.73
C GLY A 300 31.95 -17.61 17.66
N LEU A 301 31.38 -18.21 16.60
CA LEU A 301 29.93 -18.24 16.43
C LEU A 301 29.21 -19.03 17.53
N ASP A 302 29.81 -20.11 18.03
CA ASP A 302 29.23 -20.91 19.11
C ASP A 302 29.09 -20.10 20.40
N GLU A 303 30.06 -19.26 20.73
CA GLU A 303 30.01 -18.36 21.89
C GLU A 303 28.94 -17.29 21.72
N LEU A 304 28.88 -16.65 20.54
CA LEU A 304 27.85 -15.65 20.23
C LEU A 304 26.43 -16.25 20.29
N MET A 305 26.26 -17.48 19.81
CA MET A 305 25.00 -18.21 19.88
C MET A 305 24.67 -18.64 21.31
N GLY A 306 25.66 -19.05 22.11
CA GLY A 306 25.52 -19.30 23.54
C GLY A 306 24.98 -18.07 24.27
N MET A 307 25.60 -16.92 24.06
CA MET A 307 25.12 -15.64 24.60
C MET A 307 23.67 -15.35 24.17
N ALA A 308 23.31 -15.63 22.91
CA ALA A 308 21.96 -15.36 22.40
C ALA A 308 20.90 -16.24 23.07
N LYS A 309 21.28 -17.46 23.48
CA LYS A 309 20.43 -18.40 24.24
C LYS A 309 20.34 -18.06 25.74
N GLU A 310 21.24 -17.26 26.27
CA GLU A 310 21.22 -16.82 27.67
C GLU A 310 20.55 -15.46 27.84
N LYS A 311 20.81 -14.53 26.92
CA LYS A 311 20.29 -13.16 26.99
C LYS A 311 19.16 -12.93 25.97
N PRO A 312 17.99 -12.40 26.38
CA PRO A 312 16.86 -12.16 25.47
C PRO A 312 17.15 -11.29 24.25
N SER A 313 18.12 -10.37 24.38
CA SER A 313 18.53 -9.44 23.34
C SER A 313 20.01 -9.13 23.50
N ILE A 314 20.76 -9.28 22.41
CA ILE A 314 22.15 -8.84 22.29
C ILE A 314 22.16 -7.58 21.45
N SER A 315 22.72 -6.50 22.00
CA SER A 315 22.88 -5.21 21.34
C SER A 315 24.34 -4.97 20.93
N HIS A 316 24.61 -3.98 20.08
CA HIS A 316 25.98 -3.60 19.76
C HIS A 316 26.73 -3.08 20.99
N ALA A 317 26.01 -2.46 21.93
CA ALA A 317 26.58 -2.00 23.20
C ALA A 317 27.09 -3.18 24.06
N ASP A 318 26.44 -4.34 23.96
CA ASP A 318 26.88 -5.55 24.66
C ASP A 318 28.15 -6.12 24.03
N ILE A 319 28.22 -6.13 22.70
CA ILE A 319 29.41 -6.56 21.96
C ILE A 319 30.59 -5.64 22.25
N ARG A 320 30.37 -4.32 22.24
CA ARG A 320 31.37 -3.32 22.63
C ARG A 320 31.92 -3.59 24.03
N LYS A 321 31.03 -3.82 24.99
CA LYS A 321 31.41 -4.11 26.38
C LYS A 321 32.19 -5.43 26.48
N LEU A 322 31.77 -6.45 25.76
CA LEU A 322 32.42 -7.77 25.76
C LEU A 322 33.84 -7.72 25.19
N LEU A 323 34.02 -7.00 24.09
CA LEU A 323 35.31 -6.85 23.40
C LEU A 323 36.19 -5.74 23.98
N GLY A 324 35.68 -4.94 24.93
CA GLY A 324 36.40 -3.80 25.50
C GLY A 324 36.74 -2.72 24.47
N LEU A 325 35.88 -2.50 23.46
CA LEU A 325 36.18 -1.58 22.36
C LEU A 325 36.12 -0.11 22.81
N GLY A 326 37.19 0.63 22.54
CA GLY A 326 37.27 2.07 22.76
C GLY A 326 36.39 2.90 21.82
N ASP A 327 36.31 4.20 22.09
CA ASP A 327 35.44 5.15 21.36
C ASP A 327 35.85 5.31 19.88
N GLU A 328 37.08 4.96 19.55
CA GLU A 328 37.66 4.99 18.22
C GLU A 328 37.20 3.84 17.30
N TRP A 329 36.47 2.85 17.84
CA TRP A 329 35.91 1.73 17.10
C TRP A 329 34.41 1.93 16.88
N THR A 330 33.92 1.67 15.68
CA THR A 330 32.50 1.78 15.33
C THR A 330 31.96 0.49 14.71
N PHE A 331 30.64 0.31 14.72
CA PHE A 331 29.99 -0.79 13.99
C PHE A 331 29.46 -0.28 12.65
N LYS A 332 29.85 -0.94 11.57
CA LYS A 332 29.44 -0.57 10.21
C LYS A 332 27.92 -0.61 10.07
N GLY A 333 27.34 0.50 9.62
CA GLY A 333 25.89 0.64 9.45
C GLY A 333 25.12 0.98 10.72
N VAL A 334 25.79 1.14 11.86
CA VAL A 334 25.22 1.78 13.06
C VAL A 334 25.45 3.29 12.97
N LYS A 335 24.42 4.07 13.32
CA LYS A 335 24.53 5.52 13.36
C LYS A 335 25.21 5.94 14.66
N TYR A 336 26.15 6.88 14.58
CA TYR A 336 26.76 7.53 15.74
C TYR A 336 26.48 9.03 15.68
N ASP A 337 26.04 9.60 16.79
CA ASP A 337 25.95 11.06 16.98
C ASP A 337 27.06 11.45 18.00
N THR A 338 27.48 12.71 18.06
CA THR A 338 28.44 13.22 19.07
C THR A 338 27.70 13.83 20.27
N LYS A 339 28.29 13.77 21.48
CA LYS A 339 27.81 14.45 22.69
C LYS A 339 28.98 15.02 23.50
N THR A 340 28.80 16.18 24.15
CA THR A 340 29.79 16.76 25.07
C THR A 340 29.63 16.21 26.48
N LYS A 341 30.72 15.75 27.08
CA LYS A 341 30.74 15.18 28.44
C LYS A 341 31.37 16.20 29.39
N LYS A 342 30.55 16.87 30.23
CA LYS A 342 31.09 17.69 31.32
C LYS A 342 31.62 16.79 32.44
N ALA A 343 32.87 16.98 32.85
CA ALA A 343 33.47 16.23 33.95
C ALA A 343 32.59 16.30 35.20
N SER A 344 32.18 15.14 35.72
CA SER A 344 31.31 15.03 36.89
C SER A 344 32.00 15.61 38.14
N LYS A 345 31.36 16.59 38.80
CA LYS A 345 31.77 17.29 40.04
C LYS A 345 32.18 16.39 41.23
N LYS A 346 32.09 15.06 41.13
CA LYS A 346 32.36 14.11 42.21
C LYS A 346 33.83 13.69 42.34
N VAL A 347 34.65 13.84 41.30
CA VAL A 347 36.08 13.47 41.32
C VAL A 347 36.98 14.64 41.76
N ALA A 348 36.54 15.88 41.55
CA ALA A 348 37.29 17.08 41.93
C ALA A 348 37.38 17.36 43.44
N LYS A 349 36.68 16.59 44.30
CA LYS A 349 36.66 16.83 45.75
C LYS A 349 37.52 15.87 46.57
N ALA A 350 38.17 14.88 45.94
CA ALA A 350 38.96 13.86 46.65
C ALA A 350 40.48 13.93 46.37
N LYS A 351 40.92 14.79 45.46
CA LYS A 351 42.34 15.11 45.26
C LYS A 351 42.49 16.64 45.30
N VAL A 352 43.50 17.10 46.03
CA VAL A 352 43.86 18.50 46.31
C VAL A 352 43.12 19.11 47.51
N GLY A 353 43.55 18.69 48.69
CA GLY A 353 43.84 19.67 49.74
C GLY A 353 45.09 20.45 49.33
N LEU A 354 45.10 21.73 49.71
CA LEU A 354 46.10 22.77 49.42
C LEU A 354 46.06 23.38 48.01
N PHE A 355 45.76 24.67 48.02
CA PHE A 355 45.85 25.68 46.98
C PHE A 355 46.98 25.44 45.97
N ASP A 356 46.61 25.16 44.73
CA ASP A 356 47.40 25.40 43.53
C ASP A 356 46.49 26.14 42.54
N GLU A 357 46.84 27.38 42.20
CA GLU A 357 46.10 28.25 41.27
C GLU A 357 46.49 28.00 39.80
N SER A 358 46.91 26.78 39.46
CA SER A 358 47.20 26.34 38.09
C SER A 358 46.31 25.17 37.62
N ALA A 359 45.04 25.16 38.02
CA ALA A 359 44.08 24.18 37.49
C ALA A 359 43.57 24.63 36.11
N ASP A 360 44.03 23.95 35.06
CA ASP A 360 43.52 24.07 33.68
C ASP A 360 41.98 24.04 33.63
N GLU A 361 41.39 24.89 32.76
CA GLU A 361 39.96 24.86 32.46
C GLU A 361 39.53 23.42 32.07
N PRO A 362 38.39 22.91 32.58
CA PRO A 362 37.95 21.55 32.27
C PRO A 362 37.66 21.44 30.77
N GLN A 363 38.57 20.78 30.04
CA GLN A 363 38.40 20.50 28.62
C GLN A 363 37.09 19.73 28.39
N GLU A 364 36.21 20.28 27.55
CA GLU A 364 34.98 19.59 27.14
C GLU A 364 35.34 18.46 26.16
N GLU A 365 35.31 17.22 26.65
CA GLU A 365 35.57 16.05 25.80
C GLU A 365 34.33 15.72 24.97
N ILE A 366 34.46 15.75 23.64
CA ILE A 366 33.45 15.27 22.69
C ILE A 366 33.56 13.74 22.63
N VAL A 367 32.49 13.05 23.04
CA VAL A 367 32.43 11.58 23.02
C VAL A 367 31.28 11.10 22.13
N LEU A 368 31.34 9.85 21.67
CA LEU A 368 30.26 9.27 20.86
C LEU A 368 28.99 8.99 21.70
N ASP A 369 27.83 9.25 21.11
CA ASP A 369 26.52 8.87 21.64
C ASP A 369 26.10 7.48 21.15
N TYR A 370 26.34 6.48 22.00
CA TYR A 370 26.00 5.08 21.78
C TYR A 370 24.50 4.75 21.84
N LYS A 371 23.59 5.72 21.80
CA LYS A 371 22.13 5.44 21.90
C LYS A 371 21.62 4.45 20.86
N TYR A 372 22.18 4.42 19.65
CA TYR A 372 21.76 3.49 18.61
C TYR A 372 22.38 2.10 18.78
N GLU A 373 23.51 1.98 19.47
CA GLU A 373 24.10 0.68 19.81
C GLU A 373 23.25 -0.10 20.81
N LYS A 374 22.40 0.58 21.60
CA LYS A 374 21.45 -0.04 22.54
C LYS A 374 20.30 -0.76 21.83
N LYS A 375 20.14 -0.58 20.52
CA LYS A 375 19.14 -1.34 19.75
C LYS A 375 19.58 -2.80 19.64
N PRO A 376 18.63 -3.76 19.71
CA PRO A 376 18.97 -5.16 19.53
C PRO A 376 19.61 -5.44 18.17
N LEU A 377 20.76 -6.11 18.18
CA LEU A 377 21.40 -6.71 17.01
C LEU A 377 20.77 -8.09 16.72
N VAL A 378 20.61 -8.92 17.76
CA VAL A 378 19.98 -10.25 17.73
C VAL A 378 18.98 -10.39 18.87
N GLU A 379 17.85 -11.03 18.60
CA GLU A 379 16.84 -11.40 19.60
C GLU A 379 16.28 -12.78 19.28
N MET A 380 16.26 -13.69 20.27
CA MET A 380 15.60 -15.00 20.19
C MET A 380 14.33 -15.00 21.05
N ARG A 381 13.39 -14.12 20.69
CA ARG A 381 12.22 -13.80 21.53
C ARG A 381 11.35 -15.02 21.80
N ALA A 382 11.12 -15.85 20.78
CA ALA A 382 10.28 -17.02 20.93
C ALA A 382 10.96 -18.07 21.80
N TYR A 383 12.26 -18.28 21.61
CA TYR A 383 13.06 -19.17 22.43
C TYR A 383 12.98 -18.79 23.91
N HIS A 384 13.28 -17.54 24.25
CA HIS A 384 13.25 -17.05 25.64
C HIS A 384 11.85 -17.07 26.24
N LEU A 385 10.81 -16.71 25.47
CA LEU A 385 9.43 -16.75 25.92
C LEU A 385 9.00 -18.17 26.31
N LEU A 386 9.27 -19.15 25.45
CA LEU A 386 8.91 -20.54 25.71
C LEU A 386 9.79 -21.17 26.79
N LYS A 387 11.10 -20.88 26.80
CA LYS A 387 12.02 -21.36 27.85
C LYS A 387 11.58 -20.90 29.24
N ASN A 388 11.23 -19.63 29.38
CA ASN A 388 10.76 -19.09 30.66
C ASN A 388 9.38 -19.64 31.06
N ALA A 389 8.46 -19.80 30.11
CA ALA A 389 7.13 -20.32 30.39
C ALA A 389 7.14 -21.81 30.79
N LEU A 390 7.97 -22.62 30.13
CA LEU A 390 8.03 -24.07 30.33
C LEU A 390 8.90 -24.49 31.51
N GLY A 391 9.92 -23.70 31.89
CA GLY A 391 10.82 -24.03 32.99
C GLY A 391 11.46 -25.42 32.80
N SER A 392 11.25 -26.32 33.76
CA SER A 392 11.76 -27.70 33.73
C SER A 392 11.24 -28.51 32.53
N TYR A 393 10.06 -28.19 31.99
CA TYR A 393 9.47 -28.90 30.85
C TYR A 393 10.10 -28.52 29.49
N PHE A 394 11.03 -27.57 29.45
CA PHE A 394 11.57 -27.07 28.18
C PHE A 394 12.25 -28.16 27.34
N GLY A 395 13.00 -29.07 27.96
CA GLY A 395 13.70 -30.15 27.26
C GLY A 395 12.77 -31.16 26.56
N GLU A 396 11.54 -31.33 27.05
CA GLU A 396 10.52 -32.16 26.40
C GLU A 396 10.01 -31.50 25.11
N VAL A 397 9.84 -30.18 25.14
CA VAL A 397 9.35 -29.38 24.00
C VAL A 397 10.44 -29.12 22.97
N GLU A 398 11.71 -29.02 23.37
CA GLU A 398 12.84 -28.68 22.50
C GLU A 398 12.91 -29.57 21.25
N LYS A 399 12.64 -30.88 21.40
CA LYS A 399 12.64 -31.86 20.30
C LYS A 399 11.57 -31.63 19.24
N VAL A 400 10.48 -30.95 19.61
CA VAL A 400 9.34 -30.63 18.72
C VAL A 400 9.13 -29.13 18.58
N TYR A 401 10.12 -28.32 18.98
CA TYR A 401 10.02 -26.87 19.11
C TYR A 401 9.50 -26.21 17.83
N ASN A 402 10.07 -26.56 16.68
CA ASN A 402 9.68 -25.98 15.40
C ASN A 402 8.20 -26.27 15.05
N ARG A 403 7.70 -27.45 15.40
CA ARG A 403 6.29 -27.82 15.20
C ARG A 403 5.38 -27.07 16.17
N VAL A 404 5.81 -26.89 17.42
CA VAL A 404 5.10 -26.07 18.41
C VAL A 404 5.02 -24.61 17.95
N ALA A 405 6.16 -24.00 17.61
CA ALA A 405 6.23 -22.63 17.11
C ALA A 405 5.35 -22.46 15.86
N PHE A 406 5.32 -23.45 14.96
CA PHE A 406 4.44 -23.45 13.79
C PHE A 406 2.97 -23.41 14.20
N ILE A 407 2.52 -24.30 15.08
CA ILE A 407 1.14 -24.35 15.56
C ILE A 407 0.74 -23.03 16.23
N LEU A 408 1.57 -22.51 17.14
CA LEU A 408 1.30 -21.24 17.83
C LEU A 408 1.25 -20.04 16.87
N THR A 409 1.93 -20.13 15.73
CA THR A 409 1.91 -19.08 14.70
C THR A 409 0.70 -19.16 13.79
N VAL A 410 0.28 -20.37 13.37
CA VAL A 410 -0.76 -20.54 12.36
C VAL A 410 -2.15 -20.72 12.94
N GLU A 411 -2.27 -21.29 14.13
CA GLU A 411 -3.56 -21.42 14.81
C GLU A 411 -3.90 -20.14 15.56
N ARG A 412 -5.16 -19.75 15.48
CA ARG A 412 -5.70 -18.55 16.15
C ARG A 412 -6.79 -18.89 17.17
N GLY A 413 -7.17 -20.15 17.24
CA GLY A 413 -8.21 -20.68 18.11
C GLY A 413 -7.63 -21.64 19.12
N GLU A 414 -7.96 -21.47 20.40
CA GLU A 414 -7.36 -22.25 21.49
C GLU A 414 -7.74 -23.73 21.40
N ASN A 415 -8.96 -24.05 20.95
CA ASN A 415 -9.39 -25.44 20.78
C ASN A 415 -8.59 -26.15 19.69
N ARG A 416 -8.33 -25.49 18.55
CA ARG A 416 -7.44 -26.02 17.50
C ARG A 416 -5.99 -26.12 17.95
N MET A 417 -5.49 -25.14 18.73
CA MET A 417 -4.15 -25.21 19.30
C MET A 417 -4.02 -26.44 20.20
N ARG A 418 -4.96 -26.62 21.14
CA ARG A 418 -5.00 -27.77 22.05
C ARG A 418 -5.00 -29.10 21.31
N ASP A 419 -5.88 -29.27 20.32
CA ASP A 419 -5.96 -30.48 19.50
C ASP A 419 -4.64 -30.75 18.73
N ARG A 420 -4.03 -29.73 18.12
CA ARG A 420 -2.79 -29.90 17.35
C ARG A 420 -1.56 -30.12 18.22
N LEU A 421 -1.49 -29.45 19.37
CA LEU A 421 -0.38 -29.60 20.32
C LEU A 421 -0.44 -30.96 21.03
N GLY A 422 -1.63 -31.41 21.44
CA GLY A 422 -1.81 -32.73 22.05
C GLY A 422 -1.40 -33.87 21.11
N LYS A 423 -1.61 -33.72 19.79
CA LYS A 423 -1.13 -34.66 18.76
C LYS A 423 0.40 -34.75 18.64
N LEU A 424 1.16 -33.87 19.28
CA LEU A 424 2.62 -33.98 19.38
C LEU A 424 3.09 -34.89 20.53
N GLY A 425 2.16 -35.45 21.31
CA GLY A 425 2.48 -36.31 22.46
C GLY A 425 2.91 -35.53 23.70
N LEU A 426 2.56 -34.24 23.79
CA LEU A 426 2.81 -33.39 24.96
C LEU A 426 1.69 -33.59 25.99
N GLY A 427 2.02 -33.59 27.29
CA GLY A 427 1.04 -33.65 28.36
C GLY A 427 0.13 -32.42 28.41
N ASP A 428 -1.11 -32.58 28.90
CA ASP A 428 -2.12 -31.52 28.92
C ASP A 428 -1.64 -30.25 29.64
N GLU A 429 -0.88 -30.41 30.73
CA GLU A 429 -0.27 -29.28 31.46
C GLU A 429 0.68 -28.46 30.56
N ILE A 430 1.56 -29.13 29.82
CA ILE A 430 2.49 -28.49 28.87
C ILE A 430 1.69 -27.77 27.77
N VAL A 431 0.63 -28.40 27.26
CA VAL A 431 -0.23 -27.80 26.23
C VAL A 431 -0.87 -26.50 26.72
N GLU A 432 -1.38 -26.46 27.95
CA GLU A 432 -1.96 -25.24 28.52
C GLU A 432 -0.90 -24.15 28.74
N ILE A 433 0.30 -24.51 29.21
CA ILE A 433 1.42 -23.55 29.34
C ILE A 433 1.75 -22.93 27.98
N LEU A 434 1.86 -23.75 26.93
CA LEU A 434 2.13 -23.28 25.56
C LEU A 434 1.03 -22.37 25.03
N ILE A 435 -0.24 -22.74 25.24
CA ILE A 435 -1.39 -21.90 24.84
C ILE A 435 -1.31 -20.56 25.58
N ASN A 436 -1.03 -20.54 26.88
CA ASN A 436 -0.91 -19.30 27.66
C ASN A 436 0.30 -18.45 27.28
N ALA A 437 1.39 -19.07 26.83
CA ALA A 437 2.59 -18.38 26.33
C ALA A 437 2.46 -17.86 24.88
N ALA A 438 1.41 -18.24 24.14
CA ALA A 438 1.23 -17.91 22.71
C ALA A 438 0.95 -16.41 22.45
N ASP A 439 1.96 -15.54 22.60
CA ASP A 439 1.86 -14.11 22.31
C ASP A 439 1.74 -13.85 20.79
N PRO A 440 0.62 -13.27 20.32
CA PRO A 440 0.44 -12.92 18.90
C PRO A 440 1.47 -11.92 18.35
N LYS A 441 2.19 -11.19 19.21
CA LYS A 441 3.28 -10.29 18.80
C LYS A 441 4.56 -11.04 18.45
N VAL A 442 4.75 -12.25 18.99
CA VAL A 442 5.90 -13.13 18.74
C VAL A 442 5.56 -14.13 17.63
N PHE A 443 4.42 -14.83 17.75
CA PHE A 443 3.99 -15.90 16.83
C PHE A 443 3.12 -15.37 15.68
N LYS A 444 3.75 -14.66 14.72
CA LYS A 444 3.04 -14.01 13.60
C LYS A 444 3.74 -13.99 12.24
N GLU A 445 5.05 -14.19 12.20
CA GLU A 445 5.87 -13.95 11.00
C GLU A 445 6.47 -15.26 10.45
N THR A 446 6.85 -15.23 9.17
CA THR A 446 7.65 -16.26 8.51
C THR A 446 8.91 -15.65 7.90
N ILE A 447 9.95 -16.46 7.71
CA ILE A 447 11.10 -16.10 6.86
C ILE A 447 10.88 -16.59 5.42
N ASN A 448 11.68 -16.18 4.45
CA ASN A 448 11.43 -16.49 3.02
C ASN A 448 11.78 -17.92 2.60
N ILE A 449 12.43 -18.69 3.46
CA ILE A 449 12.89 -20.07 3.19
C ILE A 449 12.16 -21.07 4.11
N SER A 450 12.04 -22.33 3.69
CA SER A 450 11.41 -23.40 4.47
C SER A 450 12.37 -24.00 5.50
N HIS A 451 11.83 -24.79 6.44
CA HIS A 451 12.66 -25.61 7.33
C HIS A 451 13.57 -26.56 6.55
N LYS A 452 13.05 -27.19 5.49
CA LYS A 452 13.86 -28.01 4.58
C LYS A 452 15.06 -27.27 3.98
N ALA A 453 14.92 -25.98 3.66
CA ALA A 453 16.05 -25.18 3.21
C ALA A 453 17.01 -24.82 4.35
N LEU A 454 16.49 -24.54 5.54
CA LEU A 454 17.29 -24.30 6.73
C LEU A 454 18.14 -25.52 7.10
N ASP A 455 17.58 -26.73 7.04
CA ASP A 455 18.28 -27.99 7.34
C ASP A 455 19.54 -28.16 6.48
N VAL A 456 19.52 -27.67 5.25
CA VAL A 456 20.66 -27.75 4.31
C VAL A 456 21.63 -26.58 4.52
N ILE A 457 21.12 -25.37 4.77
CA ILE A 457 21.94 -24.14 4.79
C ILE A 457 22.59 -23.89 6.16
N LEU A 458 21.88 -24.15 7.26
CA LEU A 458 22.36 -23.85 8.62
C LEU A 458 23.71 -24.50 8.95
N PRO A 459 24.00 -25.77 8.59
CA PRO A 459 25.30 -26.38 8.86
C PRO A 459 26.48 -25.54 8.33
N GLN A 460 26.40 -25.07 7.09
CA GLN A 460 27.44 -24.23 6.49
C GLN A 460 27.50 -22.83 7.12
N MET A 461 26.38 -22.29 7.56
CA MET A 461 26.38 -21.00 8.26
C MET A 461 26.97 -21.08 9.67
N ARG A 462 26.81 -22.21 10.37
CA ARG A 462 27.47 -22.47 11.66
C ARG A 462 28.99 -22.49 11.52
N GLU A 463 29.51 -22.91 10.36
CA GLU A 463 30.93 -22.81 10.00
C GLU A 463 31.39 -21.38 9.62
N GLY A 464 30.49 -20.39 9.65
CA GLY A 464 30.81 -18.99 9.36
C GLY A 464 30.62 -18.54 7.91
N LYS A 465 30.11 -19.41 7.03
CA LYS A 465 29.79 -19.03 5.66
C LYS A 465 28.58 -18.09 5.64
N ARG A 466 28.61 -17.08 4.77
CA ARG A 466 27.42 -16.23 4.55
C ARG A 466 26.33 -17.03 3.84
N TYR A 467 25.08 -16.63 4.06
CA TYR A 467 23.92 -17.23 3.41
C TYR A 467 24.04 -17.34 1.88
N ASP A 468 24.50 -16.28 1.20
CA ASP A 468 24.68 -16.25 -0.26
C ASP A 468 25.74 -17.25 -0.74
N GLN A 469 26.85 -17.32 0.00
CA GLN A 469 27.93 -18.26 -0.27
C GLN A 469 27.47 -19.70 -0.04
N ALA A 470 26.81 -19.96 1.09
CA ALA A 470 26.31 -21.28 1.42
C ALA A 470 25.31 -21.78 0.37
N ALA A 471 24.33 -20.95 0.01
CA ALA A 471 23.35 -21.30 -1.01
C ALA A 471 23.99 -21.60 -2.37
N LEU A 472 25.04 -20.86 -2.76
CA LEU A 472 25.77 -21.08 -4.01
C LEU A 472 26.56 -22.40 -3.99
N GLU A 473 27.32 -22.65 -2.92
CA GLU A 473 28.14 -23.86 -2.78
C GLU A 473 27.30 -25.14 -2.71
N LEU A 474 26.13 -25.06 -2.06
CA LEU A 474 25.17 -26.16 -1.97
C LEU A 474 24.40 -26.40 -3.27
N GLY A 475 24.60 -25.56 -4.30
CA GLY A 475 23.86 -25.67 -5.55
C GLY A 475 22.35 -25.49 -5.36
N MET A 476 21.94 -24.64 -4.42
CA MET A 476 20.52 -24.43 -4.12
C MET A 476 19.78 -23.98 -5.40
N PRO A 477 18.57 -24.50 -5.69
CA PRO A 477 17.86 -24.22 -6.94
C PRO A 477 17.67 -22.72 -7.15
N THR A 478 18.16 -22.21 -8.28
CA THR A 478 17.84 -20.86 -8.75
C THR A 478 16.61 -20.90 -9.65
N PHE A 479 15.83 -19.82 -9.68
CA PHE A 479 14.71 -19.73 -10.60
C PHE A 479 15.22 -19.75 -12.05
N SER A 480 14.65 -20.63 -12.87
CA SER A 480 14.98 -20.68 -14.30
C SER A 480 14.34 -19.50 -15.01
N LYS A 481 15.16 -18.72 -15.72
CA LYS A 481 14.69 -17.71 -16.66
C LYS A 481 13.96 -18.38 -17.83
N ASP A 482 12.91 -17.75 -18.33
CA ASP A 482 12.14 -18.22 -19.49
C ASP A 482 12.02 -17.10 -20.53
N ARG A 483 11.74 -17.45 -21.78
CA ARG A 483 11.52 -16.51 -22.88
C ARG A 483 10.37 -15.53 -22.59
N PHE A 484 9.40 -15.92 -21.79
CA PHE A 484 8.24 -15.09 -21.44
C PHE A 484 8.13 -14.87 -19.94
N LEU A 485 7.65 -13.69 -19.56
CA LEU A 485 7.38 -13.39 -18.16
C LEU A 485 6.30 -14.33 -17.60
N PRO A 486 6.56 -15.02 -16.48
CA PRO A 486 5.59 -15.92 -15.84
C PRO A 486 4.49 -15.12 -15.14
N ALA A 487 3.39 -15.81 -14.80
CA ALA A 487 2.39 -15.21 -13.90
C ALA A 487 2.99 -15.09 -12.49
N LEU A 488 2.65 -14.04 -11.74
CA LEU A 488 3.19 -13.81 -10.39
C LEU A 488 2.98 -14.99 -9.42
N GLU A 489 1.91 -15.76 -9.59
CA GLU A 489 1.63 -16.97 -8.79
C GLU A 489 2.69 -18.07 -8.97
N LYS A 490 3.47 -18.02 -10.07
CA LYS A 490 4.59 -18.91 -10.34
C LYS A 490 5.94 -18.30 -9.95
N THR A 491 5.92 -17.15 -9.29
CA THR A 491 7.12 -16.45 -8.81
C THR A 491 7.09 -16.39 -7.28
N HIS A 492 8.25 -16.22 -6.65
CA HIS A 492 8.30 -15.94 -5.21
C HIS A 492 7.98 -14.48 -4.86
N ILE A 493 7.81 -13.62 -5.88
CA ILE A 493 7.58 -12.18 -5.73
C ILE A 493 6.14 -11.94 -5.23
N GLU A 494 6.02 -11.55 -3.97
CA GLU A 494 4.73 -11.25 -3.34
C GLU A 494 4.35 -9.78 -3.53
N VAL A 495 3.20 -9.55 -4.18
CA VAL A 495 2.67 -8.21 -4.45
C VAL A 495 1.35 -7.98 -3.74
N ASN A 496 1.41 -7.32 -2.58
CA ASN A 496 0.25 -7.04 -1.74
C ASN A 496 -0.50 -5.76 -2.13
N ASN A 497 0.18 -4.82 -2.79
CA ASN A 497 -0.44 -3.58 -3.25
C ASN A 497 -1.28 -3.86 -4.52
N PRO A 498 -2.61 -3.65 -4.50
CA PRO A 498 -3.47 -3.97 -5.63
C PRO A 498 -3.21 -3.12 -6.88
N ILE A 499 -2.67 -1.90 -6.72
CA ILE A 499 -2.25 -1.04 -7.83
C ILE A 499 -1.04 -1.68 -8.52
N VAL A 500 -0.01 -2.00 -7.75
CA VAL A 500 1.22 -2.62 -8.28
C VAL A 500 0.93 -3.98 -8.89
N LEU A 501 0.11 -4.81 -8.23
CA LEU A 501 -0.32 -6.12 -8.75
C LEU A 501 -0.97 -5.98 -10.13
N ARG A 502 -1.84 -4.97 -10.30
CA ARG A 502 -2.51 -4.72 -11.57
C ARG A 502 -1.52 -4.27 -12.64
N VAL A 503 -0.63 -3.33 -12.31
CA VAL A 503 0.41 -2.84 -13.22
C VAL A 503 1.30 -4.00 -13.69
N VAL A 504 1.81 -4.83 -12.78
CA VAL A 504 2.69 -5.97 -13.11
C VAL A 504 1.96 -7.01 -13.98
N SER A 505 0.69 -7.30 -13.68
CA SER A 505 -0.12 -8.21 -14.50
C SER A 505 -0.31 -7.70 -15.94
N LYS A 506 -0.51 -6.39 -16.10
CA LYS A 506 -0.68 -5.76 -17.41
C LYS A 506 0.64 -5.59 -18.16
N LEU A 507 1.71 -5.26 -17.43
CA LEU A 507 3.08 -5.26 -17.95
C LEU A 507 3.46 -6.62 -18.50
N ARG A 508 3.24 -7.71 -17.75
CA ARG A 508 3.46 -9.07 -18.24
C ARG A 508 2.72 -9.34 -19.56
N THR A 509 1.46 -8.93 -19.64
CA THR A 509 0.64 -9.13 -20.85
C THR A 509 1.26 -8.39 -22.03
N LEU A 510 1.61 -7.12 -21.84
CA LEU A 510 2.21 -6.28 -22.86
C LEU A 510 3.58 -6.80 -23.31
N VAL A 511 4.51 -7.05 -22.38
CA VAL A 511 5.86 -7.54 -22.67
C VAL A 511 5.83 -8.87 -23.42
N ASN A 512 4.97 -9.81 -22.99
CA ASN A 512 4.85 -11.09 -23.69
C ASN A 512 4.24 -10.93 -25.09
N GLU A 513 3.38 -9.94 -25.33
CA GLU A 513 2.90 -9.61 -26.69
C GLU A 513 4.01 -8.97 -27.53
N ILE A 514 4.80 -8.04 -26.97
CA ILE A 514 5.98 -7.46 -27.63
C ILE A 514 6.94 -8.56 -28.06
N ILE A 515 7.27 -9.51 -27.18
CA ILE A 515 8.19 -10.61 -27.48
C ILE A 515 7.64 -11.54 -28.58
N ARG A 516 6.33 -11.81 -28.60
CA ARG A 516 5.71 -12.62 -29.66
C ARG A 516 5.74 -11.92 -31.01
N TYR A 517 5.59 -10.60 -31.02
CA TYR A 517 5.51 -9.82 -32.25
C TYR A 517 6.89 -9.43 -32.78
N HIS A 518 7.74 -8.79 -31.96
CA HIS A 518 9.04 -8.24 -32.35
C HIS A 518 10.26 -9.12 -31.98
N GLY A 519 10.06 -10.20 -31.22
CA GLY A 519 11.17 -11.01 -30.69
C GLY A 519 11.74 -10.49 -29.37
N GLN A 520 12.83 -11.11 -28.90
CA GLN A 520 13.50 -10.71 -27.66
C GLN A 520 14.28 -9.38 -27.84
N PHE A 521 14.60 -8.75 -26.72
CA PHE A 521 15.37 -7.51 -26.62
C PHE A 521 16.53 -7.71 -25.64
N HIS A 522 17.61 -6.94 -25.81
CA HIS A 522 18.83 -7.11 -25.00
C HIS A 522 18.75 -6.34 -23.68
N LYS A 523 18.05 -5.20 -23.67
CA LYS A 523 17.93 -4.30 -22.51
C LYS A 523 16.51 -3.77 -22.32
N VAL A 524 16.20 -3.41 -21.09
CA VAL A 524 14.96 -2.74 -20.70
C VAL A 524 15.27 -1.47 -19.90
N HIS A 525 14.70 -0.34 -20.33
CA HIS A 525 14.74 0.94 -19.63
C HIS A 525 13.36 1.26 -19.07
N ILE A 526 13.28 1.54 -17.77
CA ILE A 526 12.02 1.66 -17.04
C ILE A 526 11.94 3.01 -16.34
N GLU A 527 10.94 3.80 -16.66
CA GLU A 527 10.53 4.96 -15.89
C GLU A 527 9.17 4.67 -15.24
N LEU A 528 9.01 5.08 -13.96
CA LEU A 528 7.72 5.03 -13.29
C LEU A 528 7.20 6.44 -13.01
N GLY A 529 5.97 6.69 -13.44
CA GLY A 529 5.22 7.91 -13.23
C GLY A 529 4.95 8.19 -11.75
N ARG A 530 4.88 9.48 -11.39
CA ARG A 530 4.58 9.93 -10.02
C ARG A 530 3.16 9.59 -9.58
N ASP A 531 2.26 9.36 -10.52
CA ASP A 531 0.86 9.02 -10.30
C ASP A 531 0.63 7.57 -9.84
N MET A 532 1.69 6.75 -9.81
CA MET A 532 1.72 5.42 -9.19
C MET A 532 1.38 5.44 -7.69
N ASN A 533 1.47 6.61 -7.06
CA ASN A 533 1.09 6.82 -5.68
C ASN A 533 -0.41 6.56 -5.45
N THR A 534 -0.72 5.96 -4.31
CA THR A 534 -2.07 5.85 -3.74
C THR A 534 -2.66 7.24 -3.53
N LYS A 535 -3.98 7.33 -3.41
CA LYS A 535 -4.64 8.61 -3.08
C LYS A 535 -4.19 9.24 -1.77
N ALA A 536 -3.86 8.45 -0.75
CA ALA A 536 -3.40 8.96 0.53
C ALA A 536 -2.03 9.64 0.37
N GLU A 537 -1.10 8.99 -0.32
CA GLU A 537 0.20 9.54 -0.69
C GLU A 537 0.04 10.80 -1.57
N GLN A 538 -0.87 10.76 -2.56
CA GLN A 538 -1.12 11.89 -3.43
C GLN A 538 -1.70 13.09 -2.67
N ARG A 539 -2.60 12.89 -1.71
CA ARG A 539 -3.14 13.99 -0.88
C ARG A 539 -2.06 14.71 -0.09
N ILE A 540 -1.05 13.98 0.42
CA ILE A 540 0.10 14.57 1.11
C ILE A 540 0.91 15.43 0.14
N ILE A 541 1.08 14.97 -1.11
CA ILE A 541 1.78 15.72 -2.15
C ILE A 541 0.98 16.98 -2.53
N ASP A 542 -0.32 16.83 -2.77
CA ASP A 542 -1.22 17.92 -3.18
C ASP A 542 -1.33 18.97 -2.06
N SER A 543 -1.43 18.56 -0.79
CA SER A 543 -1.45 19.50 0.33
C SER A 543 -0.13 20.27 0.43
N ALA A 544 1.00 19.58 0.28
CA ALA A 544 2.32 20.21 0.26
C ALA A 544 2.52 21.10 -0.98
N GLN A 545 1.86 20.83 -2.11
CA GLN A 545 1.88 21.70 -3.29
C GLN A 545 1.05 22.96 -3.06
N ARG A 546 -0.18 22.82 -2.53
CA ARG A 546 -1.06 23.96 -2.19
C ARG A 546 -0.42 24.88 -1.16
N GLU A 547 0.20 24.31 -0.12
CA GLU A 547 0.92 25.08 0.89
C GLU A 547 2.07 25.86 0.26
N ARG A 548 2.84 25.23 -0.65
CA ARG A 548 3.90 25.91 -1.40
C ARG A 548 3.37 27.01 -2.32
N GLU A 549 2.25 26.80 -2.99
CA GLU A 549 1.62 27.84 -3.83
C GLU A 549 1.13 29.01 -2.99
N ALA A 550 0.56 28.76 -1.81
CA ALA A 550 0.18 29.80 -0.86
C ALA A 550 1.40 30.59 -0.39
N GLN A 551 2.49 29.91 -0.01
CA GLN A 551 3.75 30.57 0.36
C GLN A 551 4.34 31.40 -0.78
N LYS A 552 4.28 30.93 -2.03
CA LYS A 552 4.70 31.70 -3.21
C LYS A 552 3.90 32.98 -3.38
N LYS A 553 2.57 32.92 -3.21
CA LYS A 553 1.69 34.10 -3.28
C LYS A 553 2.00 35.09 -2.17
N ILE A 554 2.18 34.62 -0.93
CA ILE A 554 2.57 35.47 0.21
C ILE A 554 3.92 36.14 -0.07
N ALA A 555 4.92 35.39 -0.54
CA ALA A 555 6.22 35.93 -0.87
C ALA A 555 6.15 36.95 -2.02
N ALA A 556 5.38 36.68 -3.08
CA ALA A 556 5.17 37.63 -4.17
C ALA A 556 4.48 38.93 -3.70
N ALA A 557 3.48 38.83 -2.82
CA ALA A 557 2.83 39.98 -2.21
C ALA A 557 3.80 40.79 -1.36
N LYS A 558 4.62 40.12 -0.51
CA LYS A 558 5.63 40.76 0.32
C LYS A 558 6.73 41.45 -0.50
N ILE A 559 7.09 40.90 -1.66
CA ILE A 559 8.00 41.58 -2.61
C ILE A 559 7.37 42.88 -3.09
N LYS A 560 6.12 42.83 -3.54
CA LYS A 560 5.41 44.00 -4.06
C LYS A 560 5.20 45.07 -2.97
N GLU A 561 4.92 44.65 -1.74
CA GLU A 561 4.76 45.54 -0.58
C GLU A 561 6.07 46.26 -0.22
N LEU A 562 7.18 45.53 -0.13
CA LEU A 562 8.46 46.09 0.34
C LEU A 562 9.24 46.84 -0.74
N PHE A 563 9.09 46.45 -2.01
CA PHE A 563 9.92 46.95 -3.11
C PHE A 563 9.12 47.59 -4.25
N GLY A 564 7.78 47.59 -4.19
CA GLY A 564 6.94 48.13 -5.27
C GLY A 564 7.25 47.47 -6.62
N ASP A 565 7.35 48.29 -7.66
CA ASP A 565 7.66 47.83 -9.02
C ASP A 565 9.16 47.70 -9.31
N SER A 566 10.04 48.13 -8.38
CA SER A 566 11.49 48.06 -8.55
C SER A 566 12.01 46.62 -8.61
N ILE A 567 11.34 45.68 -7.95
CA ILE A 567 11.66 44.26 -7.97
C ILE A 567 10.43 43.46 -8.39
N GLN A 568 10.51 42.87 -9.58
CA GLN A 568 9.44 42.02 -10.08
C GLN A 568 9.43 40.64 -9.39
N PRO A 569 8.24 40.07 -9.09
CA PRO A 569 8.10 38.77 -8.44
C PRO A 569 8.35 37.60 -9.41
N THR A 570 9.54 37.56 -10.00
CA THR A 570 10.00 36.45 -10.82
C THR A 570 10.14 35.18 -9.97
N ARG A 571 10.16 34.00 -10.62
CA ARG A 571 10.36 32.71 -9.90
C ARG A 571 11.56 32.74 -8.95
N LYS A 572 12.71 33.27 -9.41
CA LYS A 572 13.95 33.38 -8.64
C LYS A 572 13.78 34.31 -7.43
N ASN A 573 13.13 35.45 -7.61
CA ASN A 573 12.94 36.44 -6.54
C ASN A 573 11.97 35.92 -5.47
N VAL A 574 10.88 35.29 -5.89
CA VAL A 574 9.93 34.62 -4.98
C VAL A 574 10.63 33.51 -4.19
N GLU A 575 11.46 32.68 -4.84
CA GLU A 575 12.24 31.64 -4.16
C GLU A 575 13.23 32.23 -3.13
N LYS A 576 13.91 33.35 -3.44
CA LYS A 576 14.78 34.08 -2.50
C LYS A 576 13.99 34.56 -1.28
N MET A 577 12.86 35.24 -1.47
CA MET A 577 12.02 35.76 -0.38
C MET A 577 11.47 34.65 0.52
N MET A 578 11.05 33.53 -0.09
CA MET A 578 10.59 32.36 0.66
C MET A 578 11.69 31.77 1.54
N LEU A 579 12.90 31.59 1.00
CA LEU A 579 14.04 31.06 1.74
C LEU A 579 14.49 32.02 2.85
N TRP A 580 14.57 33.32 2.56
CA TRP A 580 14.89 34.35 3.56
C TRP A 580 13.94 34.29 4.77
N SER A 581 12.63 34.21 4.51
CA SER A 581 11.61 34.11 5.56
C SER A 581 11.68 32.76 6.30
N GLN A 582 11.94 31.66 5.60
CA GLN A 582 12.06 30.32 6.19
C GLN A 582 13.27 30.20 7.12
N GLN A 583 14.36 30.91 6.79
CA GLN A 583 15.63 30.86 7.49
C GLN A 583 15.77 31.90 8.61
N ASN A 584 14.68 32.54 9.04
CA ASN A 584 14.75 33.63 10.02
C ASN A 584 15.76 34.72 9.63
N GLU A 585 15.81 35.07 8.34
CA GLU A 585 16.61 36.19 7.84
C GLU A 585 18.13 35.99 7.97
N ILE A 586 18.60 34.78 8.27
CA ILE A 586 20.02 34.47 8.38
C ILE A 586 20.53 33.59 7.24
N CYS A 587 21.82 33.71 6.97
CA CYS A 587 22.58 32.74 6.21
C CYS A 587 22.79 31.51 7.09
N LEU A 588 22.25 30.35 6.72
CA LEU A 588 22.39 29.13 7.54
C LEU A 588 23.86 28.69 7.67
N TYR A 589 24.72 28.98 6.70
CA TYR A 589 26.12 28.57 6.71
C TYR A 589 27.02 29.42 7.60
N THR A 590 26.71 30.72 7.75
CA THR A 590 27.55 31.64 8.55
C THR A 590 26.89 32.04 9.87
N GLY A 591 25.57 31.91 9.99
CA GLY A 591 24.79 32.43 11.13
C GLY A 591 24.50 33.93 11.07
N GLU A 592 25.06 34.65 10.09
CA GLU A 592 24.92 36.09 9.94
C GLU A 592 23.59 36.49 9.28
N ARG A 593 23.13 37.72 9.56
CA ARG A 593 21.86 38.24 9.03
C ARG A 593 22.00 38.67 7.56
N ILE A 594 21.08 38.22 6.73
CA ILE A 594 20.90 38.65 5.34
C ILE A 594 19.96 39.86 5.35
N SER A 595 20.48 41.03 4.99
CA SER A 595 19.69 42.26 4.86
C SER A 595 18.64 42.11 3.77
N ILE A 596 17.41 42.57 4.06
CA ILE A 596 16.29 42.49 3.13
C ILE A 596 16.45 43.50 1.99
N GLU A 597 17.00 44.68 2.30
CA GLU A 597 17.29 45.78 1.37
C GLU A 597 18.24 45.32 0.26
N ARG A 598 19.23 44.50 0.63
CA ARG A 598 20.28 44.02 -0.27
C ARG A 598 19.98 42.67 -0.92
N LEU A 599 18.86 42.02 -0.55
CA LEU A 599 18.54 40.63 -0.95
C LEU A 599 18.57 40.39 -2.47
N TYR A 600 18.22 41.40 -3.25
CA TYR A 600 18.17 41.35 -4.71
C TYR A 600 19.36 42.01 -5.41
N GLU A 601 20.33 42.55 -4.66
CA GLU A 601 21.59 43.02 -5.23
C GLU A 601 22.35 41.86 -5.86
N ASP A 602 22.91 42.10 -7.05
CA ASP A 602 23.74 41.12 -7.73
C ASP A 602 25.03 40.87 -6.93
N GLY A 603 25.37 39.59 -6.75
CA GLY A 603 26.55 39.19 -5.99
C GLY A 603 26.38 39.19 -4.46
N TYR A 604 25.29 39.69 -3.87
CA TYR A 604 25.12 39.68 -2.40
C TYR A 604 24.66 38.31 -1.86
N ALA A 605 23.43 37.92 -2.17
CA ALA A 605 22.82 36.67 -1.72
C ALA A 605 22.40 35.78 -2.88
N ALA A 606 22.67 34.48 -2.76
CA ALA A 606 22.39 33.49 -3.79
C ALA A 606 21.69 32.26 -3.22
N ILE A 607 20.90 31.60 -4.06
CA ILE A 607 20.35 30.29 -3.74
C ILE A 607 21.45 29.26 -3.99
N ASP A 608 21.74 28.47 -2.96
CA ASP A 608 22.61 27.29 -2.98
C ASP A 608 21.78 26.01 -2.84
N TYR A 609 22.29 24.91 -3.40
CA TYR A 609 21.71 23.58 -3.24
C TYR A 609 22.48 22.81 -2.17
N ILE A 610 21.79 22.48 -1.08
CA ILE A 610 22.37 21.80 0.09
C ILE A 610 23.15 20.56 -0.37
N LEU A 611 22.45 19.62 -1.01
CA LEU A 611 23.09 18.52 -1.72
C LEU A 611 23.36 18.98 -3.17
N PRO A 612 24.61 18.91 -3.65
CA PRO A 612 24.98 19.31 -5.01
C PRO A 612 24.09 18.64 -6.06
N ARG A 613 23.60 19.38 -7.05
CA ARG A 613 22.78 18.84 -8.15
C ARG A 613 23.56 17.91 -9.04
N SER A 614 24.86 18.18 -9.22
CA SER A 614 25.79 17.26 -9.90
C SER A 614 25.75 15.85 -9.35
N ARG A 615 25.48 15.69 -8.05
CA ARG A 615 25.49 14.40 -7.36
C ARG A 615 24.08 13.92 -6.99
N SER A 616 23.12 14.82 -6.80
CA SER A 616 21.77 14.49 -6.30
C SER A 616 20.65 14.63 -7.32
N PHE A 617 20.81 15.48 -8.34
CA PHE A 617 19.74 15.95 -9.23
C PHE A 617 18.51 16.52 -8.50
N ASP A 618 18.63 16.87 -7.20
CA ASP A 618 17.52 17.35 -6.37
C ASP A 618 17.43 18.89 -6.47
N GLU A 619 16.60 19.40 -7.37
CA GLU A 619 16.30 20.84 -7.45
C GLU A 619 15.10 21.26 -6.58
N SER A 620 14.64 20.39 -5.67
CA SER A 620 13.48 20.71 -4.85
C SER A 620 13.78 21.85 -3.89
N PHE A 621 12.75 22.63 -3.54
CA PHE A 621 12.84 23.67 -2.52
C PHE A 621 13.38 23.16 -1.18
N GLY A 622 13.15 21.88 -0.86
CA GLY A 622 13.70 21.21 0.33
C GLY A 622 15.21 21.01 0.29
N ASN A 623 15.84 21.10 -0.89
CA ASN A 623 17.28 21.06 -1.12
C ASN A 623 17.87 22.45 -1.38
N MET A 624 17.08 23.53 -1.32
CA MET A 624 17.55 24.89 -1.55
C MET A 624 17.73 25.64 -0.23
N VAL A 625 18.77 26.46 -0.14
CA VAL A 625 19.00 27.43 0.94
C VAL A 625 19.44 28.76 0.36
N LEU A 626 19.13 29.84 1.06
CA LEU A 626 19.64 31.16 0.78
C LEU A 626 20.92 31.36 1.59
N THR A 627 21.99 31.74 0.92
CA THR A 627 23.29 32.02 1.54
C THR A 627 23.90 33.23 0.86
N PHE A 628 24.96 33.77 1.45
CA PHE A 628 25.78 34.75 0.76
C PHE A 628 26.49 34.10 -0.43
N THR A 629 26.72 34.91 -1.46
CA THR A 629 27.27 34.43 -2.73
C THR A 629 28.65 33.81 -2.55
N LYS A 630 29.46 34.34 -1.63
CA LYS A 630 30.80 33.83 -1.28
C LYS A 630 30.76 32.37 -0.81
N GLU A 631 29.92 32.04 0.16
CA GLU A 631 29.83 30.72 0.78
C GLU A 631 29.28 29.69 -0.20
N LYS A 632 28.34 30.11 -1.06
CA LYS A 632 27.91 29.28 -2.19
C LYS A 632 29.09 28.93 -3.09
N HIS A 633 29.94 29.91 -3.41
CA HIS A 633 31.10 29.69 -4.29
C HIS A 633 32.15 28.79 -3.63
N GLU A 634 32.45 29.00 -2.35
CA GLU A 634 33.40 28.18 -1.60
C GLU A 634 32.90 26.73 -1.43
N LYS A 635 31.58 26.54 -1.23
CA LYS A 635 30.97 25.21 -1.10
C LYS A 635 30.98 24.41 -2.40
N ALA A 636 30.80 25.05 -3.54
CA ALA A 636 30.88 24.43 -4.86
C ALA A 636 30.06 23.11 -4.99
N ASP A 637 30.68 21.99 -5.39
CA ASP A 637 30.04 20.66 -5.56
C ASP A 637 30.13 19.76 -4.31
N LYS A 638 30.34 20.36 -3.14
CA LYS A 638 30.40 19.67 -1.84
C LYS A 638 29.08 19.77 -1.07
N THR A 639 28.81 18.80 -0.20
CA THR A 639 27.79 18.94 0.85
C THR A 639 28.25 19.96 1.90
N PRO A 640 27.37 20.47 2.78
CA PRO A 640 27.80 21.33 3.88
C PRO A 640 28.88 20.65 4.72
N PHE A 641 28.69 19.38 5.07
CA PHE A 641 29.67 18.59 5.83
C PHE A 641 31.04 18.54 5.14
N GLU A 642 31.08 18.17 3.87
CA GLU A 642 32.32 18.09 3.08
C GLU A 642 33.00 19.45 2.89
N TRP A 643 32.22 20.55 2.89
CA TRP A 643 32.74 21.90 2.78
C TRP A 643 33.31 22.42 4.11
N PHE A 644 32.64 22.15 5.24
CA PHE A 644 33.18 22.46 6.57
C PHE A 644 34.47 21.68 6.86
N GLY A 645 34.63 20.48 6.29
CA GLY A 645 35.89 19.71 6.34
C GLY A 645 36.32 19.41 7.78
N ASP A 646 37.59 19.63 8.09
CA ASP A 646 38.18 19.41 9.42
C ASP A 646 37.81 20.49 10.45
N ASN A 647 37.01 21.51 10.07
CA ASN A 647 36.61 22.58 10.98
C ASN A 647 35.44 22.14 11.87
N GLY A 648 35.74 21.26 12.83
CA GLY A 648 34.78 20.65 13.75
C GLY A 648 33.93 21.67 14.51
N ASP A 649 34.52 22.78 14.95
CA ASP A 649 33.82 23.81 15.73
C ASP A 649 32.71 24.52 14.93
N LYS A 650 32.98 24.81 13.65
CA LYS A 650 31.96 25.38 12.76
C LYS A 650 30.86 24.37 12.42
N TRP A 651 31.22 23.09 12.25
CA TRP A 651 30.24 22.02 12.02
C TRP A 651 29.33 21.79 13.23
N GLU A 652 29.87 21.77 14.44
CA GLU A 652 29.09 21.62 15.68
C GLU A 652 28.19 22.83 15.93
N SER A 653 28.70 24.05 15.70
CA SER A 653 27.90 25.29 15.77
C SER A 653 26.73 25.27 14.77
N PHE A 654 26.98 24.82 13.54
CA PHE A 654 25.96 24.63 12.51
C PHE A 654 24.93 23.56 12.90
N LYS A 655 25.36 22.43 13.47
CA LYS A 655 24.47 21.39 14.02
C LYS A 655 23.58 21.92 15.13
N SER A 656 24.15 22.70 16.05
CA SER A 656 23.43 23.31 17.18
C SER A 656 22.35 24.28 16.68
N LEU A 657 22.71 25.17 15.75
CA LEU A 657 21.77 26.10 15.12
C LEU A 657 20.57 25.38 14.49
N LEU A 658 20.83 24.33 13.71
CA LEU A 658 19.79 23.56 13.00
C LEU A 658 18.95 22.67 13.92
N SER A 659 19.50 22.29 15.08
CA SER A 659 18.80 21.50 16.10
C SER A 659 17.94 22.35 17.04
N SER A 660 18.08 23.68 16.98
CA SER A 660 17.26 24.58 17.79
C SER A 660 15.76 24.48 17.41
N PRO A 661 14.83 24.54 18.39
CA PRO A 661 13.40 24.42 18.12
C PRO A 661 12.87 25.45 17.11
N ALA A 662 13.42 26.66 17.14
CA ALA A 662 13.02 27.76 16.25
C ALA A 662 13.33 27.47 14.78
N PHE A 663 14.48 26.89 14.47
CA PHE A 663 14.88 26.56 13.10
C PHE A 663 14.32 25.21 12.64
N TYR A 664 14.33 24.21 13.53
CA TYR A 664 13.85 22.87 13.21
C TYR A 664 12.37 22.86 12.82
N ALA A 665 11.54 23.69 13.48
CA ALA A 665 10.12 23.84 13.16
C ALA A 665 9.87 24.46 11.77
N LYS A 666 10.65 25.47 11.37
CA LYS A 666 10.46 26.20 10.08
C LYS A 666 11.08 25.50 8.88
N LEU A 667 12.28 24.94 9.04
CA LEU A 667 12.99 24.22 7.97
C LEU A 667 12.38 22.84 7.73
N GLY A 668 11.87 22.22 8.79
CA GLY A 668 11.32 20.88 8.78
C GLY A 668 12.40 19.80 8.69
N ARG A 669 12.06 18.61 9.21
CA ARG A 669 12.97 17.46 9.32
C ARG A 669 13.68 17.09 8.01
N GLY A 670 12.98 17.20 6.88
CA GLY A 670 13.53 16.81 5.58
C GLY A 670 14.66 17.71 5.07
N LYS A 671 14.61 19.01 5.35
CA LYS A 671 15.66 19.97 4.96
C LYS A 671 16.84 19.90 5.94
N VAL A 672 16.54 19.83 7.24
CA VAL A 672 17.57 19.63 8.29
C VAL A 672 18.40 18.37 8.03
N ASN A 673 17.75 17.24 7.72
CA ASN A 673 18.48 16.01 7.40
C ASN A 673 19.37 16.09 6.15
N ARG A 674 19.11 17.02 5.22
CA ARG A 674 19.99 17.27 4.07
C ARG A 674 21.18 18.12 4.48
N LEU A 675 20.94 19.14 5.31
CA LEU A 675 21.98 20.04 5.82
C LEU A 675 22.99 19.28 6.67
N LEU A 676 22.51 18.34 7.49
CA LEU A 676 23.31 17.50 8.39
C LEU A 676 23.79 16.18 7.75
N LYS A 677 23.83 16.11 6.42
CA LYS A 677 24.17 14.88 5.70
C LYS A 677 25.70 14.70 5.67
N GLU A 678 26.22 13.89 6.59
CA GLU A 678 27.66 13.58 6.69
C GLU A 678 28.09 12.56 5.63
N ASN A 679 27.34 11.47 5.48
CA ASN A 679 27.64 10.42 4.50
C ASN A 679 26.86 10.62 3.20
N PHE A 680 27.52 11.11 2.14
CA PHE A 680 26.93 11.33 0.82
C PHE A 680 27.75 10.73 -0.34
N ASN A 681 27.44 9.50 -0.71
CA ASN A 681 27.93 8.86 -1.93
C ASN A 681 26.96 9.15 -3.10
N GLY A 682 27.40 9.87 -4.13
CA GLY A 682 26.53 10.36 -5.23
C GLY A 682 25.70 9.29 -5.96
N GLN A 683 26.13 8.03 -5.94
CA GLN A 683 25.35 6.90 -6.49
C GLN A 683 24.10 6.56 -5.65
N SER A 684 24.12 6.79 -4.35
CA SER A 684 22.99 6.53 -3.44
C SER A 684 21.98 7.69 -3.39
N ALA A 685 22.25 8.81 -4.07
CA ALA A 685 21.41 10.00 -4.05
C ALA A 685 20.16 9.87 -4.92
N GLY A 686 20.28 9.21 -6.08
CA GLY A 686 19.13 8.76 -6.88
C GLY A 686 18.23 7.82 -6.09
N ASP A 687 18.83 6.98 -5.24
CA ASP A 687 18.12 6.10 -4.31
C ASP A 687 17.57 6.85 -3.09
N ALA A 688 18.25 7.89 -2.57
CA ALA A 688 17.83 8.64 -1.38
C ALA A 688 16.65 9.60 -1.66
N ALA A 689 16.57 10.17 -2.86
CA ALA A 689 15.38 10.89 -3.32
C ALA A 689 14.19 9.93 -3.56
N SER A 690 14.48 8.70 -4.00
CA SER A 690 13.50 7.61 -4.17
C SER A 690 13.06 6.96 -2.85
N LYS A 691 13.92 6.98 -1.81
CA LYS A 691 13.67 6.45 -0.45
C LYS A 691 12.82 7.36 0.43
N ARG A 692 12.48 8.59 0.00
CA ARG A 692 11.85 9.61 0.86
C ARG A 692 10.37 9.39 1.18
N LEU A 693 9.76 8.35 0.63
CA LEU A 693 8.62 7.65 1.19
C LEU A 693 8.72 6.25 0.61
N GLU A 694 8.47 5.20 1.39
CA GLU A 694 8.26 3.85 0.89
C GLU A 694 6.93 3.81 0.10
N ASN A 695 6.88 4.53 -1.02
CA ASN A 695 5.67 4.74 -1.79
C ASN A 695 5.48 3.66 -2.84
N SER A 696 4.23 3.51 -3.27
CA SER A 696 3.82 2.51 -4.25
C SER A 696 4.68 2.52 -5.53
N ARG A 697 5.24 3.68 -5.91
CA ARG A 697 6.13 3.85 -7.07
C ARG A 697 7.49 3.15 -6.86
N ALA A 698 8.17 3.40 -5.75
CA ALA A 698 9.48 2.78 -5.47
C ALA A 698 9.34 1.26 -5.30
N TYR A 699 8.27 0.82 -4.64
CA TYR A 699 7.95 -0.60 -4.51
C TYR A 699 7.69 -1.27 -5.88
N ALA A 700 6.91 -0.64 -6.75
CA ALA A 700 6.69 -1.15 -8.11
C ALA A 700 7.98 -1.24 -8.93
N ALA A 701 8.88 -0.25 -8.81
CA ALA A 701 10.17 -0.27 -9.49
C ALA A 701 10.99 -1.50 -9.10
N LYS A 702 11.07 -1.79 -7.79
CA LYS A 702 11.76 -2.97 -7.27
C LYS A 702 11.15 -4.27 -7.81
N VAL A 703 9.83 -4.42 -7.68
CA VAL A 703 9.09 -5.62 -8.11
C VAL A 703 9.27 -5.89 -9.60
N ILE A 704 9.17 -4.85 -10.43
CA ILE A 704 9.31 -4.99 -11.88
C ILE A 704 10.75 -5.34 -12.24
N LYS A 705 11.74 -4.69 -11.61
CA LYS A 705 13.15 -4.98 -11.85
C LYS A 705 13.48 -6.43 -11.50
N GLU A 706 13.07 -6.89 -10.32
CA GLU A 706 13.20 -8.27 -9.85
C GLU A 706 12.54 -9.26 -10.81
N LEU A 707 11.33 -8.96 -11.28
CA LEU A 707 10.62 -9.79 -12.25
C LEU A 707 11.40 -9.95 -13.58
N PHE A 708 11.97 -8.88 -14.12
CA PHE A 708 12.79 -8.96 -15.33
C PHE A 708 14.12 -9.67 -15.09
N GLU A 709 14.84 -9.34 -14.01
CA GLU A 709 16.19 -9.85 -13.75
C GLU A 709 16.19 -11.35 -13.40
N GLU A 710 15.15 -11.84 -12.73
CA GLU A 710 15.09 -13.22 -12.25
C GLU A 710 14.32 -14.16 -13.19
N TYR A 711 13.32 -13.68 -13.94
CA TYR A 711 12.41 -14.56 -14.69
C TYR A 711 12.42 -14.37 -16.21
N LEU A 712 12.94 -13.25 -16.74
CA LEU A 712 13.03 -13.07 -18.19
C LEU A 712 14.43 -13.46 -18.69
N ASP A 713 14.47 -14.42 -19.62
CA ASP A 713 15.66 -14.71 -20.38
C ASP A 713 15.83 -13.65 -21.48
N MET A 714 16.90 -12.86 -21.38
CA MET A 714 17.23 -11.79 -22.32
C MET A 714 18.57 -12.08 -22.98
N PRO A 715 18.65 -12.04 -24.33
CA PRO A 715 19.90 -12.24 -25.03
C PRO A 715 20.97 -11.24 -24.57
N LYS A 716 22.22 -11.70 -24.50
CA LYS A 716 23.36 -10.85 -24.15
C LYS A 716 23.48 -9.72 -25.17
N SER A 717 23.76 -8.50 -24.71
CA SER A 717 23.97 -7.38 -25.61
C SER A 717 25.21 -7.62 -26.48
N PRO A 718 25.14 -7.37 -27.80
CA PRO A 718 26.29 -7.47 -28.69
C PRO A 718 27.35 -6.39 -28.39
N LEU A 719 26.98 -5.34 -27.66
CA LEU A 719 27.87 -4.28 -27.17
C LEU A 719 28.52 -4.62 -25.82
N GLY A 720 28.24 -5.80 -25.27
CA GLY A 720 28.69 -6.20 -23.93
C GLY A 720 27.91 -5.53 -22.79
N GLY A 721 28.38 -5.76 -21.57
CA GLY A 721 27.75 -5.27 -20.34
C GLY A 721 26.93 -6.33 -19.60
N LYS A 722 27.04 -6.34 -18.26
CA LYS A 722 26.37 -7.32 -17.39
C LYS A 722 24.94 -6.92 -17.01
N ILE A 723 24.62 -5.62 -17.05
CA ILE A 723 23.33 -5.08 -16.62
C ILE A 723 22.41 -4.95 -17.82
N GLN A 724 21.23 -5.55 -17.74
CA GLN A 724 20.22 -5.52 -18.81
C GLN A 724 18.96 -4.72 -18.42
N VAL A 725 18.74 -4.45 -17.14
CA VAL A 725 17.54 -3.73 -16.65
C VAL A 725 17.93 -2.44 -15.96
N TYR A 726 17.47 -1.30 -16.48
CA TYR A 726 17.79 0.02 -15.97
C TYR A 726 16.53 0.76 -15.55
N THR A 727 16.52 1.30 -14.34
CA THR A 727 15.52 2.30 -13.93
C THR A 727 16.02 3.69 -14.29
N ARG A 728 15.21 4.48 -15.00
CA ARG A 728 15.53 5.83 -15.47
C ARG A 728 14.87 6.89 -14.60
N ASN A 729 15.53 8.05 -14.52
CA ASN A 729 15.02 9.20 -13.78
C ASN A 729 14.20 10.10 -14.73
N ALA A 730 12.98 10.44 -14.30
CA ALA A 730 12.07 11.35 -15.01
C ALA A 730 12.68 12.70 -15.37
N TRP A 731 13.70 13.15 -14.63
CA TRP A 731 14.41 14.39 -14.95
C TRP A 731 15.07 14.32 -16.33
N LEU A 732 15.77 13.22 -16.64
CA LEU A 732 16.46 13.08 -17.93
C LEU A 732 15.42 13.05 -19.05
N THR A 733 14.35 12.30 -18.88
CA THR A 733 13.24 12.25 -19.84
C THR A 733 12.65 13.63 -20.10
N ALA A 734 12.45 14.44 -19.05
CA ALA A 734 11.95 15.81 -19.21
C ALA A 734 12.93 16.72 -19.98
N GLU A 735 14.23 16.59 -19.73
CA GLU A 735 15.25 17.37 -20.44
C GLU A 735 15.39 16.93 -21.90
N LEU A 736 15.42 15.63 -22.18
CA LEU A 736 15.43 15.09 -23.54
C LEU A 736 14.17 15.52 -24.30
N ARG A 737 13.00 15.49 -23.65
CA ARG A 737 11.74 15.98 -24.25
C ARG A 737 11.85 17.46 -24.64
N ARG A 738 12.41 18.29 -23.75
CA ARG A 738 12.61 19.71 -24.00
C ARG A 738 13.54 19.97 -25.20
N GLN A 739 14.64 19.22 -25.32
CA GLN A 739 15.65 19.43 -26.38
C GLN A 739 15.28 18.78 -27.71
N TRP A 740 14.80 17.54 -27.69
CA TRP A 740 14.54 16.78 -28.92
C TRP A 740 13.18 17.07 -29.54
N ILE A 741 12.15 17.40 -28.74
CA ILE A 741 10.80 17.67 -29.25
C ILE A 741 10.52 19.18 -29.32
N GLY A 742 10.95 19.95 -28.31
CA GLY A 742 10.65 21.38 -28.20
C GLY A 742 9.40 21.67 -27.36
N TYR A 743 9.26 22.89 -26.83
CA TYR A 743 8.19 23.23 -25.87
C TYR A 743 6.80 23.28 -26.52
N GLU A 744 6.67 23.97 -27.65
CA GLU A 744 5.39 24.16 -28.34
C GLU A 744 4.83 22.84 -28.88
N ALA A 745 5.70 22.05 -29.53
CA ALA A 745 5.31 20.75 -30.09
C ALA A 745 4.87 19.74 -29.02
N GLN A 746 5.28 19.89 -27.75
CA GLN A 746 4.85 18.96 -26.68
C GLN A 746 3.33 18.96 -26.47
N HIS A 747 2.68 20.11 -26.64
CA HIS A 747 1.22 20.24 -26.46
C HIS A 747 0.43 19.39 -27.44
N GLU A 748 0.98 19.10 -28.62
CA GLU A 748 0.35 18.23 -29.60
C GLU A 748 0.24 16.78 -29.12
N TYR A 749 1.10 16.37 -28.16
CA TYR A 749 1.23 14.99 -27.68
C TYR A 749 0.69 14.80 -26.25
N ASP A 750 -0.01 15.76 -25.65
CA ASP A 750 -0.41 15.72 -24.24
C ASP A 750 -1.19 14.45 -23.86
N ASP A 751 -2.06 13.97 -24.74
CA ASP A 751 -2.88 12.76 -24.54
C ASP A 751 -2.13 11.44 -24.81
N ARG A 752 -1.00 11.51 -25.51
CA ARG A 752 -0.08 10.41 -25.84
C ARG A 752 1.31 10.54 -25.20
N MET A 753 1.45 11.42 -24.21
CA MET A 753 2.70 11.77 -23.54
C MET A 753 3.43 10.56 -22.94
N GLY A 754 2.70 9.58 -22.40
CA GLY A 754 3.31 8.35 -21.87
C GLY A 754 4.02 7.52 -22.94
N VAL A 755 3.50 7.48 -24.17
CA VAL A 755 4.17 6.79 -25.29
C VAL A 755 5.42 7.55 -25.73
N LEU A 756 5.32 8.88 -25.84
CA LEU A 756 6.47 9.74 -26.12
C LEU A 756 7.58 9.56 -25.08
N ASN A 757 7.24 9.56 -23.79
CA ASN A 757 8.20 9.34 -22.72
C ASN A 757 8.86 7.97 -22.83
N ALA A 758 8.12 6.91 -23.20
CA ALA A 758 8.71 5.59 -23.42
C ALA A 758 9.77 5.58 -24.53
N VAL A 759 9.55 6.33 -25.62
CA VAL A 759 10.55 6.53 -26.69
C VAL A 759 11.82 7.20 -26.15
N LEU A 760 11.65 8.29 -25.40
CA LEU A 760 12.77 9.03 -24.80
C LEU A 760 13.53 8.17 -23.77
N VAL A 761 12.82 7.38 -22.98
CA VAL A 761 13.36 6.43 -22.01
C VAL A 761 14.17 5.34 -22.71
N ALA A 762 13.69 4.82 -23.85
CA ALA A 762 14.42 3.84 -24.65
C ALA A 762 15.79 4.38 -25.08
N PHE A 763 15.83 5.59 -25.67
CA PHE A 763 17.08 6.24 -26.12
C PHE A 763 17.95 6.83 -25.01
N SER A 764 17.45 6.87 -23.78
CA SER A 764 18.23 7.42 -22.66
C SER A 764 19.41 6.50 -22.29
N THR A 765 20.61 7.07 -22.20
CA THR A 765 21.83 6.32 -21.87
C THR A 765 22.41 6.72 -20.51
N GLN A 766 23.23 5.84 -19.93
CA GLN A 766 23.99 6.20 -18.72
C GLN A 766 24.97 7.34 -18.97
N GLY A 767 25.55 7.44 -20.17
CA GLY A 767 26.43 8.54 -20.58
C GLY A 767 25.72 9.90 -20.61
N MET A 768 24.44 9.95 -21.00
CA MET A 768 23.64 11.19 -20.93
C MET A 768 23.41 11.62 -19.47
N ILE A 769 23.15 10.67 -18.56
CA ILE A 769 23.02 10.95 -17.12
C ILE A 769 24.33 11.51 -16.56
N GLN A 770 25.47 10.91 -16.92
CA GLN A 770 26.80 11.37 -16.49
C GLN A 770 27.13 12.74 -17.06
N SER A 771 26.87 12.97 -18.35
CA SER A 771 27.11 14.25 -19.03
C SER A 771 26.30 15.38 -18.39
N LEU A 772 25.08 15.07 -17.98
CA LEU A 772 24.23 16.02 -17.28
C LEU A 772 24.73 16.29 -15.86
N SER A 773 25.08 15.25 -15.10
CA SER A 773 25.73 15.38 -13.79
C SER A 773 26.95 16.29 -13.88
N GLN A 774 27.76 16.11 -14.92
CA GLN A 774 28.94 16.93 -15.21
C GLN A 774 28.57 18.38 -15.55
N HIS A 775 27.52 18.62 -16.34
CA HIS A 775 27.02 19.97 -16.61
C HIS A 775 26.59 20.71 -15.33
N PHE A 776 25.88 20.02 -14.42
CA PHE A 776 25.54 20.58 -13.13
C PHE A 776 26.78 20.87 -12.29
N LYS A 777 27.79 19.98 -12.34
CA LYS A 777 29.06 20.17 -11.63
C LYS A 777 29.74 21.44 -12.10
N TRP A 778 29.86 21.65 -13.42
CA TRP A 778 30.46 22.87 -13.97
C TRP A 778 29.72 24.15 -13.56
N LYS A 779 28.39 24.12 -13.54
CA LYS A 779 27.58 25.25 -13.04
C LYS A 779 27.78 25.52 -11.55
N GLU A 780 28.02 24.47 -10.77
CA GLU A 780 28.27 24.56 -9.32
C GLU A 780 29.70 25.04 -9.03
N THR A 781 30.68 24.66 -9.86
CA THR A 781 32.09 25.04 -9.72
C THR A 781 32.49 26.27 -10.57
N GLN A 782 31.55 26.96 -11.22
CA GLN A 782 31.75 28.15 -12.07
C GLN A 782 32.70 28.00 -13.28
N TRP A 783 32.77 26.82 -13.88
CA TRP A 783 33.40 26.69 -15.21
C TRP A 783 32.31 26.96 -16.25
N GLU A 784 32.15 28.20 -16.72
CA GLU A 784 31.17 28.48 -17.78
C GLU A 784 31.60 27.84 -19.11
N LYS A 785 30.87 26.78 -19.48
CA LYS A 785 30.66 26.39 -20.87
C LYS A 785 29.16 26.30 -21.15
N GLU A 786 28.82 26.41 -22.42
CA GLU A 786 27.48 26.46 -23.01
C GLU A 786 26.45 25.49 -22.40
N LYS A 787 25.16 25.79 -22.60
CA LYS A 787 24.07 24.87 -22.27
C LYS A 787 24.37 23.48 -22.87
N LYS A 788 24.31 22.42 -22.06
CA LYS A 788 24.53 21.06 -22.56
C LYS A 788 23.44 20.71 -23.57
N SER A 789 23.84 20.55 -24.82
CA SER A 789 23.00 20.01 -25.89
C SER A 789 23.19 18.49 -25.98
N PHE A 790 22.11 17.78 -26.27
CA PHE A 790 22.10 16.37 -26.64
C PHE A 790 21.68 16.26 -28.10
N ASP A 791 22.51 15.60 -28.90
CA ASP A 791 22.20 15.33 -30.29
C ASP A 791 20.91 14.50 -30.41
N LEU A 792 20.21 14.66 -31.53
CA LEU A 792 19.06 13.83 -31.83
C LEU A 792 19.50 12.36 -31.94
N PRO A 793 18.64 11.39 -31.55
CA PRO A 793 18.95 9.97 -31.67
C PRO A 793 19.36 9.54 -33.08
N TYR A 794 18.76 10.17 -34.11
CA TYR A 794 19.07 10.02 -35.54
C TYR A 794 18.42 11.18 -36.33
N PRO A 795 18.83 11.46 -37.59
CA PRO A 795 18.39 12.64 -38.33
C PRO A 795 16.87 12.79 -38.53
N SER A 796 16.15 11.70 -38.83
CA SER A 796 14.69 11.71 -39.06
C SER A 796 13.83 11.60 -37.79
N PHE A 797 14.43 11.62 -36.60
CA PHE A 797 13.76 11.29 -35.32
C PHE A 797 12.41 11.98 -35.12
N ARG A 798 12.33 13.30 -35.33
CA ARG A 798 11.09 14.06 -35.11
C ARG A 798 9.97 13.64 -36.07
N LYS A 799 10.32 13.37 -37.33
CA LYS A 799 9.37 12.93 -38.36
C LYS A 799 8.83 11.54 -38.02
N ASP A 800 9.71 10.63 -37.62
CA ASP A 800 9.35 9.25 -37.31
C ASP A 800 8.52 9.17 -36.02
N VAL A 801 8.83 10.01 -35.02
CA VAL A 801 7.97 10.20 -33.83
C VAL A 801 6.59 10.72 -34.24
N ALA A 802 6.50 11.77 -35.07
CA ALA A 802 5.21 12.31 -35.49
C ALA A 802 4.36 11.27 -36.25
N GLU A 803 4.98 10.44 -37.08
CA GLU A 803 4.30 9.37 -37.83
C GLU A 803 3.83 8.24 -36.91
N LEU A 804 4.71 7.72 -36.04
CA LEU A 804 4.40 6.58 -35.18
C LEU A 804 3.44 6.94 -34.03
N LEU A 805 3.35 8.22 -33.64
CA LEU A 805 2.43 8.70 -32.62
C LEU A 805 1.06 9.11 -33.18
N LYS A 806 0.74 8.78 -34.44
CA LYS A 806 -0.64 8.88 -34.95
C LYS A 806 -1.56 7.93 -34.17
N HIS A 807 -2.74 8.41 -33.78
CA HIS A 807 -3.68 7.67 -32.93
C HIS A 807 -4.20 6.37 -33.55
N ASP A 808 -4.39 6.36 -34.87
CA ASP A 808 -4.84 5.21 -35.64
C ASP A 808 -4.08 5.22 -36.96
N ARG A 809 -3.46 4.09 -37.29
CA ARG A 809 -2.62 3.93 -38.46
C ARG A 809 -2.87 2.60 -39.14
N THR A 810 -2.56 2.57 -40.43
CA THR A 810 -2.53 1.35 -41.23
C THR A 810 -1.08 0.98 -41.45
N GLU A 811 -0.69 -0.22 -41.03
CA GLU A 811 0.68 -0.70 -41.14
C GLU A 811 0.71 -2.17 -41.57
N ALA A 812 1.74 -2.55 -42.32
CA ALA A 812 1.98 -3.95 -42.63
C ALA A 812 2.49 -4.66 -41.38
N ASP A 813 1.92 -5.82 -41.05
CA ASP A 813 2.43 -6.65 -39.97
C ASP A 813 3.76 -7.32 -40.36
N LYS A 814 4.37 -8.05 -39.41
CA LYS A 814 5.63 -8.78 -39.64
C LYS A 814 5.60 -9.81 -40.78
N ASN A 815 4.42 -10.17 -41.28
CA ASN A 815 4.21 -11.07 -42.42
C ASN A 815 3.77 -10.31 -43.69
N GLY A 816 3.83 -8.97 -43.69
CA GLY A 816 3.41 -8.10 -44.79
C GLY A 816 1.89 -7.90 -44.89
N VAL A 817 1.10 -8.40 -43.93
CA VAL A 817 -0.36 -8.24 -43.96
C VAL A 817 -0.73 -6.86 -43.45
N ILE A 818 -1.40 -6.07 -44.28
CA ILE A 818 -1.87 -4.73 -43.90
C ILE A 818 -2.92 -4.84 -42.79
N ARG A 819 -2.67 -4.20 -41.65
CA ARG A 819 -3.55 -4.16 -40.48
C ARG A 819 -3.75 -2.73 -39.99
N ARG A 820 -4.89 -2.49 -39.35
CA ARG A 820 -5.11 -1.24 -38.60
C ARG A 820 -4.65 -1.40 -37.16
N ARG A 821 -4.06 -0.33 -36.62
CA ARG A 821 -3.50 -0.30 -35.28
C ARG A 821 -3.76 1.03 -34.59
N LEU A 822 -4.29 0.93 -33.38
CA LEU A 822 -4.40 2.05 -32.46
C LEU A 822 -3.07 2.27 -31.74
N LEU A 823 -2.66 3.53 -31.56
CA LEU A 823 -1.49 3.85 -30.74
C LEU A 823 -1.68 3.41 -29.29
N ILE A 824 -2.88 3.65 -28.75
CA ILE A 824 -3.24 3.34 -27.36
C ILE A 824 -4.31 2.26 -27.39
N SER A 825 -3.92 1.07 -26.94
CA SER A 825 -4.83 -0.04 -26.69
C SER A 825 -5.38 0.04 -25.28
N HIS A 826 -6.61 -0.42 -25.10
CA HIS A 826 -7.23 -0.52 -23.79
C HIS A 826 -7.48 -1.97 -23.41
N ALA A 827 -7.08 -2.35 -22.20
CA ALA A 827 -7.29 -3.68 -21.66
C ALA A 827 -8.80 -3.97 -21.59
N PRO A 828 -9.26 -5.12 -22.13
CA PRO A 828 -10.66 -5.47 -22.09
C PRO A 828 -11.10 -5.64 -20.63
N HIS A 829 -12.18 -4.96 -20.26
CA HIS A 829 -12.89 -5.20 -19.01
C HIS A 829 -14.24 -5.82 -19.37
N ARG A 830 -14.56 -6.99 -18.81
CA ARG A 830 -15.81 -7.72 -19.11
C ARG A 830 -16.43 -8.36 -17.86
N PRO A 831 -16.68 -7.59 -16.78
CA PRO A 831 -17.26 -8.16 -15.59
C PRO A 831 -18.75 -8.50 -15.81
N THR A 832 -19.13 -9.76 -15.57
CA THR A 832 -20.56 -10.16 -15.53
C THR A 832 -21.16 -10.04 -14.14
N THR A 833 -20.39 -9.54 -13.16
CA THR A 833 -20.77 -9.40 -11.76
C THR A 833 -20.43 -8.00 -11.28
N GLY A 834 -21.30 -7.41 -10.46
CA GLY A 834 -21.12 -6.07 -9.94
C GLY A 834 -22.11 -5.78 -8.82
N GLN A 835 -22.26 -4.50 -8.47
CA GLN A 835 -23.28 -4.07 -7.53
C GLN A 835 -24.66 -4.20 -8.20
N ALA A 836 -25.54 -5.02 -7.60
CA ALA A 836 -26.88 -5.25 -8.15
C ALA A 836 -27.80 -4.03 -8.02
N HIS A 837 -27.70 -3.31 -6.90
CA HIS A 837 -28.49 -2.12 -6.59
C HIS A 837 -27.79 -1.30 -5.48
N ASP A 838 -28.23 -0.06 -5.29
CA ASP A 838 -27.77 0.80 -4.19
C ASP A 838 -28.13 0.22 -2.82
N ALA A 839 -27.32 0.53 -1.81
CA ALA A 839 -27.53 0.05 -0.44
C ALA A 839 -28.76 0.68 0.24
N THR A 840 -29.17 1.88 -0.20
CA THR A 840 -30.31 2.60 0.34
C THR A 840 -31.61 2.05 -0.21
N VAL A 841 -32.44 1.52 0.68
CA VAL A 841 -33.80 1.06 0.37
C VAL A 841 -34.76 2.22 0.55
N LEU A 842 -35.48 2.59 -0.51
CA LEU A 842 -36.46 3.67 -0.50
C LEU A 842 -37.89 3.12 -0.35
N SER A 843 -38.75 3.90 0.30
CA SER A 843 -40.18 3.60 0.33
C SER A 843 -40.79 3.86 -1.05
N PRO A 844 -41.60 2.93 -1.58
CA PRO A 844 -42.29 3.15 -2.86
C PRO A 844 -43.37 4.23 -2.76
N LYS A 845 -43.79 4.62 -1.53
CA LYS A 845 -44.82 5.64 -1.33
C LYS A 845 -44.46 7.03 -1.86
N GLY A 846 -43.17 7.30 -2.12
CA GLY A 846 -42.68 8.60 -2.59
C GLY A 846 -42.17 8.64 -4.04
N LEU A 847 -42.33 7.57 -4.81
CA LEU A 847 -41.84 7.49 -6.20
C LEU A 847 -43.00 7.63 -7.18
N LYS A 848 -43.05 8.75 -7.91
CA LYS A 848 -43.97 8.98 -9.03
C LYS A 848 -43.50 8.14 -10.23
N ASP A 849 -44.41 7.46 -10.93
CA ASP A 849 -44.11 6.97 -12.28
C ASP A 849 -44.18 8.13 -13.29
N THR A 850 -43.80 7.88 -14.55
CA THR A 850 -43.87 8.88 -15.64
C THR A 850 -45.30 9.33 -15.97
N ASN A 851 -46.33 8.64 -15.45
CA ASN A 851 -47.75 8.89 -15.70
C ASN A 851 -48.52 9.37 -14.44
N GLY A 852 -47.82 9.70 -13.34
CA GLY A 852 -48.40 10.23 -12.12
C GLY A 852 -49.10 9.25 -11.17
N PHE A 853 -49.09 7.93 -11.40
CA PHE A 853 -49.80 6.96 -10.53
C PHE A 853 -48.86 5.97 -9.82
N VAL A 854 -49.06 5.79 -8.50
CA VAL A 854 -48.27 4.87 -7.66
C VAL A 854 -49.04 3.58 -7.41
N ARG A 855 -48.57 2.43 -7.95
CA ARG A 855 -48.99 1.10 -7.44
C ARG A 855 -48.26 0.82 -6.11
N VAL A 856 -48.88 1.16 -5.00
CA VAL A 856 -48.36 0.87 -3.65
C VAL A 856 -48.48 -0.64 -3.37
N ARG A 857 -47.39 -1.40 -3.50
CA ARG A 857 -47.31 -2.72 -2.85
C ARG A 857 -46.81 -2.51 -1.41
N LYS A 858 -47.73 -2.59 -0.43
CA LYS A 858 -47.38 -2.55 1.01
C LYS A 858 -46.29 -3.59 1.30
N GLY A 859 -45.17 -3.16 1.90
CA GLY A 859 -44.10 -4.05 2.37
C GLY A 859 -42.91 -4.26 1.42
N ILE A 860 -42.88 -3.65 0.22
CA ILE A 860 -41.75 -3.80 -0.71
C ILE A 860 -41.01 -2.46 -0.84
N GLY A 861 -39.75 -2.41 -0.41
CA GLY A 861 -38.85 -1.28 -0.68
C GLY A 861 -38.25 -1.36 -2.08
N VAL A 862 -37.88 -0.22 -2.66
CA VAL A 862 -37.27 -0.13 -4.00
C VAL A 862 -35.87 0.48 -3.93
N CYS A 863 -34.99 0.07 -4.85
CA CYS A 863 -33.59 0.47 -4.88
C CYS A 863 -33.21 0.97 -6.29
N LYS A 864 -32.29 1.92 -6.38
CA LYS A 864 -31.71 2.34 -7.67
C LYS A 864 -30.76 1.27 -8.19
N THR A 865 -30.70 1.10 -9.51
CA THR A 865 -29.77 0.16 -10.18
C THR A 865 -28.60 0.95 -10.77
N PRO A 866 -27.38 0.85 -10.22
CA PRO A 866 -26.28 1.76 -10.58
C PRO A 866 -25.57 1.38 -11.88
N ASP A 867 -25.41 0.09 -12.18
CA ASP A 867 -24.51 -0.37 -13.24
C ASP A 867 -25.24 -1.14 -14.35
N ILE A 868 -24.75 -1.01 -15.58
CA ILE A 868 -25.00 -1.97 -16.66
C ILE A 868 -23.88 -3.01 -16.62
N ALA A 869 -24.17 -4.27 -16.90
CA ALA A 869 -23.19 -5.35 -16.99
C ALA A 869 -22.90 -5.74 -18.46
N ARG A 870 -23.97 -5.81 -19.26
CA ARG A 870 -23.91 -6.25 -20.66
C ARG A 870 -24.98 -5.53 -21.48
N ILE A 871 -24.68 -5.26 -22.74
CA ILE A 871 -25.62 -4.82 -23.76
C ILE A 871 -25.56 -5.86 -24.87
N ASP A 872 -26.67 -6.55 -25.12
CA ASP A 872 -26.78 -7.44 -26.28
C ASP A 872 -27.37 -6.64 -27.45
N VAL A 873 -26.72 -6.70 -28.60
CA VAL A 873 -27.09 -5.96 -29.81
C VAL A 873 -27.72 -6.93 -30.80
N TYR A 874 -28.90 -6.57 -31.29
CA TYR A 874 -29.67 -7.32 -32.27
C TYR A 874 -29.96 -6.46 -33.50
N ARG A 875 -30.28 -7.11 -34.62
CA ARG A 875 -30.78 -6.48 -35.85
C ARG A 875 -32.20 -6.94 -36.13
N VAL A 876 -33.09 -5.99 -36.40
CA VAL A 876 -34.51 -6.19 -36.75
C VAL A 876 -34.86 -5.18 -37.83
N ASP A 877 -35.32 -5.63 -39.01
CA ASP A 877 -35.74 -4.77 -40.13
C ASP A 877 -34.73 -3.63 -40.44
N ASP A 878 -33.44 -4.00 -40.59
CA ASP A 878 -32.30 -3.09 -40.83
C ASP A 878 -32.01 -2.05 -39.73
N LYS A 879 -32.63 -2.17 -38.55
CA LYS A 879 -32.37 -1.33 -37.38
C LYS A 879 -31.72 -2.13 -36.25
N ASN A 880 -30.84 -1.46 -35.51
CA ASN A 880 -30.27 -2.02 -34.28
C ASN A 880 -31.28 -1.96 -33.12
N ALA A 881 -31.23 -2.98 -32.29
CA ALA A 881 -31.96 -3.09 -31.05
C ALA A 881 -31.05 -3.50 -29.90
N PHE A 882 -31.38 -3.07 -28.68
CA PHE A 882 -30.52 -3.23 -27.52
C PHE A 882 -31.26 -3.92 -26.38
N GLN A 883 -30.61 -4.91 -25.78
CA GLN A 883 -31.02 -5.49 -24.52
C GLN A 883 -29.99 -5.13 -23.45
N ILE A 884 -30.37 -4.26 -22.52
CA ILE A 884 -29.48 -3.74 -21.48
C ILE A 884 -29.65 -4.54 -20.20
N LEU A 885 -28.63 -5.30 -19.83
CA LEU A 885 -28.65 -6.20 -18.67
C LEU A 885 -27.84 -5.60 -17.52
N SER A 886 -28.47 -5.45 -16.36
CA SER A 886 -27.79 -5.07 -15.12
C SER A 886 -27.14 -6.29 -14.43
N PRO A 887 -26.22 -6.10 -13.47
CA PRO A 887 -25.71 -7.19 -12.65
C PRO A 887 -26.81 -8.00 -11.94
N ALA A 888 -27.97 -7.39 -11.65
CA ALA A 888 -29.11 -8.08 -11.06
C ALA A 888 -29.85 -8.97 -12.06
N ASP A 889 -29.93 -8.55 -13.32
CA ASP A 889 -30.56 -9.33 -14.41
C ASP A 889 -29.69 -10.52 -14.80
N MET A 890 -28.37 -10.34 -14.78
CA MET A 890 -27.39 -11.42 -14.96
C MET A 890 -27.51 -12.54 -13.91
N ALA A 891 -28.21 -12.30 -12.79
CA ALA A 891 -28.41 -13.26 -11.71
C ALA A 891 -29.79 -13.95 -11.73
N LYS A 892 -30.67 -13.60 -12.68
CA LYS A 892 -32.02 -14.16 -12.84
C LYS A 892 -32.11 -15.02 -14.11
N PRO A 893 -33.10 -15.93 -14.22
CA PRO A 893 -33.43 -16.57 -15.48
C PRO A 893 -33.68 -15.53 -16.58
N PHE A 894 -33.15 -15.80 -17.77
CA PHE A 894 -33.22 -14.91 -18.93
C PHE A 894 -34.69 -14.53 -19.22
N SER A 895 -35.04 -13.26 -19.00
CA SER A 895 -36.44 -12.79 -19.17
C SER A 895 -36.54 -11.28 -19.39
N GLN A 896 -35.73 -10.74 -20.31
CA GLN A 896 -35.93 -9.37 -20.79
C GLN A 896 -36.08 -9.35 -22.32
N LYS A 897 -36.98 -8.50 -22.81
CA LYS A 897 -37.22 -8.27 -24.24
C LYS A 897 -36.21 -7.22 -24.73
N ALA A 898 -35.65 -7.42 -25.93
CA ALA A 898 -34.85 -6.37 -26.58
C ALA A 898 -35.76 -5.19 -26.94
N ALA A 899 -35.24 -3.97 -26.95
CA ALA A 899 -36.01 -2.78 -27.27
C ALA A 899 -35.16 -1.73 -27.99
N ASN A 900 -35.82 -0.83 -28.70
CA ASN A 900 -35.24 0.36 -29.28
C ASN A 900 -36.15 1.57 -29.02
N LYS A 901 -35.87 2.72 -29.66
CA LYS A 901 -36.71 3.93 -29.54
C LYS A 901 -38.15 3.75 -30.04
N ASP A 902 -38.41 2.74 -30.88
CA ASP A 902 -39.69 2.47 -31.53
C ASP A 902 -40.54 1.46 -30.72
N GLY A 903 -39.96 0.79 -29.71
CA GLY A 903 -40.70 -0.09 -28.78
C GLY A 903 -39.95 -1.36 -28.36
N VAL A 904 -40.70 -2.27 -27.75
CA VAL A 904 -40.23 -3.61 -27.35
C VAL A 904 -40.35 -4.57 -28.52
N ILE A 905 -39.34 -5.40 -28.74
CA ILE A 905 -39.18 -6.21 -29.94
C ILE A 905 -39.51 -7.68 -29.68
N ASP A 906 -40.04 -8.32 -30.70
CA ASP A 906 -40.21 -9.76 -30.77
C ASP A 906 -38.88 -10.45 -31.13
N HIS A 907 -38.38 -11.28 -30.21
CA HIS A 907 -37.10 -11.98 -30.38
C HIS A 907 -37.13 -13.00 -31.53
N GLU A 908 -38.31 -13.45 -31.98
CA GLU A 908 -38.43 -14.40 -33.10
C GLU A 908 -38.00 -13.78 -34.45
N ARG A 909 -38.03 -12.45 -34.57
CA ARG A 909 -37.62 -11.70 -35.78
C ARG A 909 -36.25 -11.02 -35.65
N ALA A 910 -35.54 -11.24 -34.54
CA ALA A 910 -34.32 -10.53 -34.22
C ALA A 910 -33.06 -11.40 -34.47
N GLU A 911 -32.14 -10.91 -35.30
CA GLU A 911 -30.81 -11.52 -35.47
C GLU A 911 -29.86 -11.01 -34.38
N PHE A 912 -29.29 -11.90 -33.57
CA PHE A 912 -28.24 -11.52 -32.63
C PHE A 912 -26.93 -11.19 -33.35
N LEU A 913 -26.34 -10.02 -33.05
CA LEU A 913 -25.07 -9.60 -33.65
C LEU A 913 -23.88 -9.88 -32.72
N PHE A 914 -23.87 -9.27 -31.54
CA PHE A 914 -22.77 -9.34 -30.58
C PHE A 914 -23.18 -8.77 -29.21
N SER A 915 -22.35 -9.05 -28.20
CA SER A 915 -22.50 -8.48 -26.86
C SER A 915 -21.42 -7.43 -26.60
N LEU A 916 -21.81 -6.30 -26.03
CA LEU A 916 -20.92 -5.28 -25.49
C LEU A 916 -20.95 -5.34 -23.96
N THR A 917 -19.83 -5.04 -23.31
CA THR A 917 -19.82 -4.77 -21.87
C THR A 917 -19.82 -3.26 -21.65
N THR A 918 -20.44 -2.78 -20.59
CA THR A 918 -20.46 -1.33 -20.27
C THR A 918 -19.34 -0.89 -19.36
N SER A 919 -18.46 -1.80 -19.00
CA SER A 919 -17.15 -1.38 -18.59
C SER A 919 -16.45 -0.73 -19.78
N GLU A 920 -15.87 0.43 -19.52
CA GLU A 920 -14.91 1.14 -20.37
C GLU A 920 -14.07 0.15 -21.21
N ASN A 921 -13.78 0.53 -22.46
CA ASN A 921 -12.85 -0.16 -23.38
C ASN A 921 -13.47 -1.18 -24.35
N ASN A 922 -14.71 -1.00 -24.78
CA ASN A 922 -15.23 -1.71 -25.97
C ASN A 922 -14.94 -0.90 -27.22
N LEU A 923 -14.20 -1.49 -28.16
CA LEU A 923 -13.92 -0.86 -29.45
C LEU A 923 -15.07 -1.18 -30.41
N ILE A 924 -15.73 -0.15 -30.92
CA ILE A 924 -16.84 -0.28 -31.86
C ILE A 924 -16.60 0.60 -33.08
N GLY A 925 -17.14 0.19 -34.22
CA GLY A 925 -17.26 1.02 -35.41
C GLY A 925 -18.68 1.52 -35.54
N ILE A 926 -18.84 2.82 -35.78
CA ILE A 926 -20.11 3.48 -36.02
C ILE A 926 -20.11 3.97 -37.46
N VAL A 927 -21.06 3.52 -38.27
CA VAL A 927 -21.19 3.95 -39.66
C VAL A 927 -22.01 5.23 -39.71
N GLY A 928 -21.47 6.32 -40.26
CA GLY A 928 -22.17 7.58 -40.45
C GLY A 928 -23.25 7.50 -41.54
N LYS A 929 -24.07 8.55 -41.67
CA LYS A 929 -25.05 8.66 -42.78
C LYS A 929 -24.37 8.75 -44.15
N ASP A 930 -23.13 9.19 -44.17
CA ASP A 930 -22.23 9.27 -45.33
C ASP A 930 -21.59 7.91 -45.69
N GLY A 931 -21.89 6.85 -44.92
CA GLY A 931 -21.34 5.50 -45.12
C GLY A 931 -19.93 5.30 -44.55
N ASN A 932 -19.31 6.34 -43.98
CA ASN A 932 -17.97 6.24 -43.40
C ASN A 932 -18.02 5.61 -42.01
N GLU A 933 -17.18 4.62 -41.77
CA GLU A 933 -17.07 3.96 -40.47
C GLU A 933 -16.03 4.66 -39.58
N GLN A 934 -16.47 5.13 -38.41
CA GLN A 934 -15.62 5.72 -37.39
C GLN A 934 -15.41 4.75 -36.23
N VAL A 935 -14.15 4.50 -35.89
CA VAL A 935 -13.78 3.60 -34.78
C VAL A 935 -13.69 4.42 -33.48
N VAL A 936 -14.42 3.99 -32.45
CA VAL A 936 -14.51 4.68 -31.15
C VAL A 936 -14.53 3.70 -29.98
N TRP A 937 -14.09 4.19 -28.82
CA TRP A 937 -14.19 3.50 -27.54
C TRP A 937 -15.53 3.82 -26.86
N LEU A 938 -16.40 2.82 -26.74
CA LEU A 938 -17.65 2.95 -26.00
C LEU A 938 -17.38 3.14 -24.50
N SER A 939 -18.00 4.16 -23.92
CA SER A 939 -17.88 4.52 -22.50
C SER A 939 -19.13 4.16 -21.71
N SER A 940 -20.31 4.59 -22.15
CA SER A 940 -21.57 4.34 -21.45
C SER A 940 -22.77 4.37 -22.40
N MET A 941 -23.92 3.87 -21.95
CA MET A 941 -25.18 3.94 -22.68
C MET A 941 -26.34 4.23 -21.74
N ALA A 942 -27.22 5.16 -22.12
CA ALA A 942 -28.40 5.53 -21.36
C ALA A 942 -29.51 4.48 -21.53
N ARG A 943 -30.12 4.05 -20.41
CA ARG A 943 -31.15 2.99 -20.43
C ARG A 943 -32.48 3.42 -21.08
N SER A 944 -32.87 4.68 -20.92
CA SER A 944 -34.15 5.18 -21.41
C SER A 944 -34.09 5.67 -22.86
N SER A 945 -33.00 6.33 -23.25
CA SER A 945 -32.84 6.92 -24.58
C SER A 945 -32.03 6.07 -25.55
N TYR A 946 -31.38 5.00 -25.07
CA TYR A 946 -30.43 4.18 -25.84
C TYR A 946 -29.28 4.99 -26.46
N GLN A 947 -28.98 6.19 -25.92
CA GLN A 947 -27.87 7.02 -26.38
C GLN A 947 -26.55 6.52 -25.79
N ALA A 948 -25.53 6.35 -26.63
CA ALA A 948 -24.19 5.99 -26.23
C ALA A 948 -23.30 7.24 -26.05
N THR A 949 -22.40 7.18 -25.08
CA THR A 949 -21.23 8.07 -25.00
C THR A 949 -20.02 7.26 -25.43
N ALA A 950 -19.22 7.81 -26.33
CA ALA A 950 -17.98 7.20 -26.81
C ALA A 950 -16.85 8.23 -26.91
N TYR A 951 -15.63 7.75 -27.07
CA TYR A 951 -14.44 8.57 -27.26
C TYR A 951 -13.70 8.12 -28.52
N TYR A 952 -13.19 9.07 -29.28
CA TYR A 952 -12.24 8.77 -30.35
C TYR A 952 -10.93 8.22 -29.75
N PRO A 953 -10.08 7.55 -30.56
CA PRO A 953 -8.76 7.09 -30.12
C PRO A 953 -7.82 8.20 -29.60
N ASP A 954 -8.09 9.46 -29.91
CA ASP A 954 -7.41 10.66 -29.39
C ASP A 954 -8.06 11.25 -28.12
N GLY A 955 -9.00 10.51 -27.51
CA GLY A 955 -9.66 10.92 -26.27
C GLY A 955 -10.72 12.02 -26.43
N ARG A 956 -10.92 12.59 -27.63
CA ARG A 956 -12.02 13.55 -27.87
C ARG A 956 -13.36 12.85 -27.66
N LYS A 957 -14.27 13.54 -26.96
CA LYS A 957 -15.64 13.05 -26.76
C LYS A 957 -16.38 13.02 -28.10
N TRP A 958 -17.01 11.90 -28.38
CA TRP A 958 -17.98 11.79 -29.46
C TRP A 958 -19.31 12.38 -28.99
N GLN A 959 -19.89 13.31 -29.77
CA GLN A 959 -21.19 13.92 -29.46
C GLN A 959 -22.31 12.85 -29.54
N PRO A 960 -23.22 12.77 -28.56
CA PRO A 960 -24.24 11.74 -28.51
C PRO A 960 -25.28 11.95 -29.62
N VAL A 961 -25.06 11.34 -30.77
CA VAL A 961 -26.11 11.12 -31.78
C VAL A 961 -26.74 9.77 -31.46
N LEU A 962 -28.05 9.66 -31.69
CA LEU A 962 -28.78 8.39 -31.62
C LEU A 962 -27.95 7.32 -32.34
N ILE A 963 -27.68 6.18 -31.68
CA ILE A 963 -26.77 5.17 -32.22
C ILE A 963 -27.20 4.84 -33.66
N SER A 964 -26.27 5.00 -34.61
CA SER A 964 -26.49 4.76 -36.03
C SER A 964 -27.12 3.39 -36.30
N PRO A 965 -27.93 3.21 -37.36
CA PRO A 965 -28.50 1.92 -37.74
C PRO A 965 -27.46 0.79 -37.93
N VAL A 966 -26.17 1.08 -38.10
CA VAL A 966 -25.11 0.06 -38.23
C VAL A 966 -23.96 0.29 -37.23
N ILE A 967 -23.73 -0.72 -36.38
CA ILE A 967 -22.59 -0.79 -35.46
C ILE A 967 -21.82 -2.07 -35.72
N HIS A 968 -20.49 -2.00 -35.61
CA HIS A 968 -19.59 -3.15 -35.66
C HIS A 968 -18.79 -3.25 -34.36
N LYS A 969 -18.49 -4.48 -33.94
CA LYS A 969 -17.63 -4.76 -32.79
C LYS A 969 -16.23 -5.09 -33.27
N TYR A 970 -15.23 -4.57 -32.56
CA TYR A 970 -13.83 -4.86 -32.81
C TYR A 970 -13.17 -5.55 -31.61
N THR A 971 -12.18 -6.38 -31.88
CA THR A 971 -11.21 -6.85 -30.88
C THR A 971 -9.88 -6.18 -31.10
N VAL A 972 -9.16 -5.90 -30.02
CA VAL A 972 -7.85 -5.24 -30.03
C VAL A 972 -6.90 -5.96 -29.08
N ASN A 973 -5.65 -6.16 -29.49
CA ASN A 973 -4.61 -6.77 -28.65
C ASN A 973 -3.83 -5.69 -27.85
N ALA A 974 -2.89 -6.09 -27.00
CA ALA A 974 -2.15 -5.15 -26.14
C ALA A 974 -1.26 -4.16 -26.92
N LEU A 975 -0.88 -4.49 -28.15
CA LEU A 975 -0.09 -3.62 -29.03
C LEU A 975 -0.97 -2.64 -29.83
N GLY A 976 -2.29 -2.81 -29.81
CA GLY A 976 -3.26 -1.95 -30.49
C GLY A 976 -3.74 -2.45 -31.84
N PHE A 977 -3.27 -3.61 -32.33
CA PHE A 977 -3.80 -4.22 -33.55
C PHE A 977 -5.24 -4.63 -33.33
N TYR A 978 -6.14 -4.19 -34.22
CA TYR A 978 -7.56 -4.48 -34.09
C TYR A 978 -8.17 -5.07 -35.37
N ASN A 979 -9.19 -5.91 -35.16
CA ASN A 979 -9.91 -6.61 -36.22
C ASN A 979 -11.41 -6.62 -35.94
N ARG A 980 -12.21 -6.53 -37.01
CA ARG A 980 -13.67 -6.63 -36.92
C ARG A 980 -14.08 -8.03 -36.51
N VAL A 981 -15.00 -8.12 -35.55
CA VAL A 981 -15.64 -9.38 -35.16
C VAL A 981 -16.67 -9.75 -36.22
N LYS A 982 -16.49 -10.90 -36.87
CA LYS A 982 -17.40 -11.39 -37.93
C LYS A 982 -18.70 -11.96 -37.37
N SER A 983 -18.62 -12.74 -36.29
CA SER A 983 -19.78 -13.32 -35.61
C SER A 983 -19.47 -13.57 -34.14
N GLU A 984 -20.52 -13.57 -33.32
CA GLU A 984 -20.46 -13.93 -31.90
C GLU A 984 -21.70 -14.77 -31.57
N LYS A 985 -21.58 -15.72 -30.62
CA LYS A 985 -22.72 -16.48 -30.13
C LYS A 985 -23.27 -15.82 -28.86
N LEU A 986 -24.59 -15.66 -28.78
CA LEU A 986 -25.25 -15.15 -27.59
C LEU A 986 -24.86 -16.00 -26.38
N GLN A 987 -24.30 -15.36 -25.37
CA GLN A 987 -23.94 -16.02 -24.12
C GLN A 987 -25.13 -15.97 -23.16
N GLU A 988 -25.59 -17.13 -22.69
CA GLU A 988 -26.65 -17.17 -21.67
C GLU A 988 -26.23 -16.46 -20.38
N THR A 989 -27.19 -15.90 -19.64
CA THR A 989 -26.94 -15.41 -18.28
C THR A 989 -26.64 -16.62 -17.39
N LYS A 990 -25.66 -16.50 -16.48
CA LYS A 990 -25.26 -17.61 -15.61
C LYS A 990 -26.40 -17.99 -14.66
N VAL A 991 -27.21 -18.98 -15.03
CA VAL A 991 -27.96 -19.78 -14.07
C VAL A 991 -26.96 -20.71 -13.39
N LYS A 992 -26.40 -20.31 -12.24
CA LYS A 992 -25.99 -21.34 -11.30
C LYS A 992 -27.27 -22.00 -10.81
N LYS A 993 -27.68 -23.12 -11.43
CA LYS A 993 -28.46 -24.14 -10.73
C LYS A 993 -27.68 -24.40 -9.44
N LYS A 994 -28.26 -24.05 -8.31
CA LYS A 994 -27.62 -24.18 -7.02
C LYS A 994 -28.58 -24.79 -6.03
#